data_AF-A0A2C6CYH3-F1
#
_entry.id   AF-A0A2C6CYH3-F1
#
_cell.length_a   1.000
_cell.length_b   1.000
_cell.length_c   1.000
_cell.angle_alpha   90.00
_cell.angle_beta   90.00
_cell.angle_gamma   90.00
#
_symmetry.space_group_name_H-M   'P 1'
#
loop_
_entity.id
_entity.type
_entity.pdbx_description
1 polymer ?
#
loop_
_entity_poly.entity_id
_entity_poly.type
_entity_poly.pdbx_seq_one_letter_code
_entity_poly.pdbx_strand_id
1 'polypeptide(L)'
;MKDFFKQHYTLTSDQLLAISSLSEFLVSENACFILRGYAGTGKTFLLDGLSRYFRQERKQLIFAAPTGRAAKVIKEKTGTDAFTIHKTIYSSQNLTEYKTEGVDGSESFKFSFGLKKNEDNIDAVYIIDEASMISNVYSEGEFFRFGSGYLLNDLLDFVRPNEPGVQRKIIFVGDNAQLPPVNMKVSPALSESNLSKRLSGIKSYELTEVVRQKEASTILSNATTLRNAIREKAFYKLKLKYDSKAMFPLPTDSLAETYRQLWTTNGVADTVIIAYANSTVNDYNKLARSQLFPRVTTITPTDRVILVSNNYNYEIDLFNGDFATVVAVDDTITRRLVQIKNKDEDGKVETKTIPLSFRQVQLSFEQLNGTPAQVSCLIFEQLLYSDHRDLTSDETKALYIDFKIRNQHLKPGSEDFKRALRSDRMFNALRIKFGYAVTCHKAQGGEWSSVIIDAAAHGAKNNSNYFRWLYTAITRSSENLYVLDAPHYDNGDALKIVKIPGMPTGVSVAGVSRVDIATPHPTAAPTTPITPASAPVKTEPAPEPQPVNHMSPSTPSPNENPAPKDAGNKVEVNASYQPEFAPGQESLVKIFWKVTSLTAPAGYEITDLAHKQYHEIYSFKLDETLTRITINYKGDGKISKMRANDMTDHHLDLIARLQPLIGFDSVGPPAAPTPGTIPSFTFPEPFLEEFYETIKSKVTPVGIHIADVQHMQYHEVYTFVRDELQAVYRFYYNGKKQFGKVSPILTKTTGLIEEINTLL
;
A
#
# COMPACT_ATOMS: atom_id res chain seq x y z
N MET A 1 29.10 13.85 -25.55
CA MET A 1 27.66 13.86 -25.17
C MET A 1 26.93 15.17 -25.50
N LYS A 2 27.27 16.33 -24.91
CA LYS A 2 26.48 17.58 -25.08
C LYS A 2 26.21 17.92 -26.55
N ASP A 3 27.22 17.82 -27.41
CA ASP A 3 27.10 18.20 -28.82
C ASP A 3 26.27 17.21 -29.64
N PHE A 4 26.39 15.91 -29.35
CA PHE A 4 25.50 14.87 -29.91
C PHE A 4 24.02 15.19 -29.64
N PHE A 5 23.69 15.54 -28.39
CA PHE A 5 22.31 15.91 -28.05
C PHE A 5 21.86 17.18 -28.78
N LYS A 6 22.69 18.23 -28.84
CA LYS A 6 22.38 19.46 -29.58
C LYS A 6 22.21 19.25 -31.10
N GLN A 7 22.90 18.28 -31.68
CA GLN A 7 22.83 17.98 -33.12
C GLN A 7 21.60 17.15 -33.50
N HIS A 8 21.12 16.30 -32.60
CA HIS A 8 20.05 15.33 -32.90
C HIS A 8 18.71 15.61 -32.21
N TYR A 9 18.66 16.49 -31.20
CA TYR A 9 17.48 16.69 -30.36
C TYR A 9 17.24 18.17 -30.04
N THR A 10 15.98 18.60 -30.12
CA THR A 10 15.53 19.85 -29.51
C THR A 10 15.27 19.59 -28.03
N LEU A 11 16.11 20.17 -27.17
CA LEU A 11 16.04 20.03 -25.71
C LEU A 11 15.54 21.31 -25.07
N THR A 12 14.83 21.19 -23.93
CA THR A 12 14.56 22.34 -23.07
C THR A 12 15.79 22.77 -22.26
N SER A 13 15.72 23.94 -21.63
CA SER A 13 16.80 24.44 -20.77
C SER A 13 17.11 23.49 -19.60
N ASP A 14 16.08 22.95 -18.95
CA ASP A 14 16.24 21.98 -17.84
C ASP A 14 16.86 20.66 -18.33
N GLN A 15 16.45 20.19 -19.51
CA GLN A 15 17.04 19.00 -20.15
C GLN A 15 18.51 19.19 -20.56
N LEU A 16 18.90 20.39 -21.04
CA LEU A 16 20.29 20.72 -21.35
C LEU A 16 21.19 20.75 -20.10
N LEU A 17 20.67 21.21 -18.98
CA LEU A 17 21.35 21.17 -17.68
C LEU A 17 21.47 19.73 -17.14
N ALA A 18 20.41 18.92 -17.25
CA ALA A 18 20.43 17.51 -16.89
C ALA A 18 21.50 16.72 -17.69
N ILE A 19 21.51 16.88 -19.03
CA ILE A 19 22.53 16.28 -19.91
C ILE A 19 23.93 16.83 -19.60
N SER A 20 24.05 18.07 -19.13
CA SER A 20 25.34 18.62 -18.70
C SER A 20 25.87 17.95 -17.44
N SER A 21 25.05 17.86 -16.39
CA SER A 21 25.40 17.17 -15.14
C SER A 21 25.73 15.69 -15.38
N LEU A 22 24.97 15.02 -16.25
CA LEU A 22 25.20 13.64 -16.63
C LEU A 22 26.48 13.43 -17.46
N SER A 23 26.78 14.35 -18.39
CA SER A 23 28.03 14.32 -19.16
C SER A 23 29.26 14.48 -18.27
N GLU A 24 29.19 15.30 -17.22
CA GLU A 24 30.25 15.42 -16.20
C GLU A 24 30.35 14.18 -15.32
N PHE A 25 29.21 13.59 -14.93
CA PHE A 25 29.18 12.36 -14.14
C PHE A 25 29.91 11.21 -14.85
N LEU A 26 29.65 11.03 -16.15
CA LEU A 26 30.19 9.92 -16.94
C LEU A 26 31.72 9.97 -17.13
N VAL A 27 32.35 11.14 -17.00
CA VAL A 27 33.82 11.31 -17.09
C VAL A 27 34.51 11.49 -15.73
N SER A 28 33.75 11.44 -14.64
CA SER A 28 34.26 11.60 -13.26
C SER A 28 34.37 10.27 -12.52
N GLU A 29 35.05 10.23 -11.38
CA GLU A 29 35.13 9.06 -10.48
C GLU A 29 33.80 8.73 -9.74
N ASN A 30 32.71 9.46 -10.02
CA ASN A 30 31.42 9.18 -9.38
C ASN A 30 30.83 7.85 -9.87
N ALA A 31 30.46 6.97 -8.94
CA ALA A 31 29.90 5.66 -9.20
C ALA A 31 28.41 5.69 -9.56
N CYS A 32 27.66 6.64 -8.99
CA CYS A 32 26.20 6.68 -9.07
C CYS A 32 25.65 8.04 -9.51
N PHE A 33 24.66 8.03 -10.41
CA PHE A 33 23.84 9.18 -10.74
C PHE A 33 22.36 8.91 -10.43
N ILE A 34 21.65 9.92 -9.95
CA ILE A 34 20.19 9.85 -9.73
C ILE A 34 19.51 10.92 -10.59
N LEU A 35 18.83 10.49 -11.65
CA LEU A 35 18.00 11.36 -12.48
C LEU A 35 16.55 11.29 -12.01
N ARG A 36 16.18 12.22 -11.14
CA ARG A 36 14.79 12.42 -10.76
C ARG A 36 14.07 13.22 -11.86
N GLY A 37 12.78 13.01 -12.00
CA GLY A 37 11.94 13.89 -12.79
C GLY A 37 10.48 13.51 -12.69
N TYR A 38 9.61 14.51 -12.77
CA TYR A 38 8.17 14.31 -12.70
C TYR A 38 7.61 13.58 -13.93
N ALA A 39 6.35 13.15 -13.89
CA ALA A 39 5.62 12.70 -15.06
C ALA A 39 5.63 13.79 -16.15
N GLY A 40 5.97 13.41 -17.39
CA GLY A 40 5.99 14.32 -18.55
C GLY A 40 7.25 15.18 -18.73
N THR A 41 8.29 15.09 -17.90
CA THR A 41 9.53 15.90 -18.04
C THR A 41 10.52 15.40 -19.11
N GLY A 42 10.15 14.36 -19.86
CA GLY A 42 10.98 13.81 -20.94
C GLY A 42 12.07 12.83 -20.52
N LYS A 43 12.04 12.28 -19.28
CA LYS A 43 13.01 11.25 -18.80
C LYS A 43 13.31 10.17 -19.86
N THR A 44 12.30 9.49 -20.38
CA THR A 44 12.45 8.39 -21.35
C THR A 44 12.99 8.86 -22.71
N PHE A 45 12.77 10.11 -23.08
CA PHE A 45 13.32 10.73 -24.29
C PHE A 45 14.83 11.00 -24.12
N LEU A 46 15.26 11.44 -22.93
CA LEU A 46 16.69 11.48 -22.61
C LEU A 46 17.31 10.08 -22.62
N LEU A 47 16.59 9.04 -22.16
CA LEU A 47 17.08 7.66 -22.19
C LEU A 47 17.27 7.09 -23.60
N ASP A 48 16.40 7.43 -24.57
CA ASP A 48 16.64 7.12 -25.99
C ASP A 48 17.89 7.85 -26.52
N GLY A 49 18.02 9.16 -26.25
CA GLY A 49 19.22 9.91 -26.62
C GLY A 49 20.51 9.33 -26.03
N LEU A 50 20.46 8.85 -24.79
CA LEU A 50 21.58 8.14 -24.16
C LEU A 50 21.85 6.79 -24.85
N SER A 51 20.81 5.99 -25.11
CA SER A 51 20.93 4.72 -25.85
C SER A 51 21.68 4.91 -27.18
N ARG A 52 21.30 5.93 -27.96
CA ARG A 52 21.96 6.25 -29.23
C ARG A 52 23.39 6.77 -29.05
N TYR A 53 23.62 7.65 -28.07
CA TYR A 53 24.96 8.14 -27.74
C TYR A 53 25.92 7.01 -27.36
N PHE A 54 25.55 6.15 -26.41
CA PHE A 54 26.39 5.02 -25.98
C PHE A 54 26.68 4.03 -27.12
N ARG A 55 25.71 3.83 -28.02
CA ARG A 55 25.88 3.03 -29.25
C ARG A 55 26.91 3.65 -30.20
N GLN A 56 26.94 4.97 -30.36
CA GLN A 56 27.95 5.69 -31.14
C GLN A 56 29.35 5.59 -30.49
N GLU A 57 29.44 5.78 -29.17
CA GLU A 57 30.68 5.68 -28.39
C GLU A 57 31.19 4.23 -28.22
N ARG A 58 30.45 3.23 -28.72
CA ARG A 58 30.72 1.78 -28.55
C ARG A 58 30.86 1.33 -27.09
N LYS A 59 30.23 2.04 -26.15
CA LYS A 59 30.24 1.69 -24.73
C LYS A 59 29.03 0.82 -24.38
N GLN A 60 29.25 -0.20 -23.55
CA GLN A 60 28.18 -1.11 -23.15
C GLN A 60 27.18 -0.39 -22.23
N LEU A 61 25.91 -0.39 -22.64
CA LEU A 61 24.79 0.15 -21.89
C LEU A 61 23.80 -0.97 -21.57
N ILE A 62 23.45 -1.12 -20.29
CA ILE A 62 22.51 -2.14 -19.82
C ILE A 62 21.28 -1.43 -19.24
N PHE A 63 20.11 -1.67 -19.82
CA PHE A 63 18.84 -1.23 -19.25
C PHE A 63 18.25 -2.30 -18.33
N ALA A 64 17.83 -1.89 -17.13
CA ALA A 64 17.04 -2.72 -16.24
C ALA A 64 15.87 -1.92 -15.64
N ALA A 65 14.80 -2.62 -15.25
CA ALA A 65 13.66 -2.03 -14.56
C ALA A 65 13.10 -2.98 -13.48
N PRO A 66 12.40 -2.50 -12.44
CA PRO A 66 11.86 -3.38 -11.40
C PRO A 66 10.70 -4.26 -11.90
N THR A 67 9.95 -3.82 -12.92
CA THR A 67 8.84 -4.57 -13.52
C THR A 67 9.10 -4.93 -14.98
N GLY A 68 8.48 -6.01 -15.45
CA GLY A 68 8.63 -6.47 -16.83
C GLY A 68 8.01 -5.50 -17.85
N ARG A 69 6.86 -4.93 -17.53
CA ARG A 69 6.22 -3.87 -18.33
C ARG A 69 7.14 -2.65 -18.51
N ALA A 70 7.80 -2.19 -17.45
CA ALA A 70 8.75 -1.07 -17.56
C ALA A 70 9.97 -1.43 -18.43
N ALA A 71 10.51 -2.65 -18.29
CA ALA A 71 11.58 -3.16 -19.15
C ALA A 71 11.14 -3.24 -20.63
N LYS A 72 9.92 -3.71 -20.91
CA LYS A 72 9.32 -3.74 -22.25
C LYS A 72 9.20 -2.33 -22.85
N VAL A 73 8.64 -1.38 -22.10
CA VAL A 73 8.46 0.02 -22.54
C VAL A 73 9.81 0.69 -22.85
N ILE A 74 10.84 0.52 -22.03
CA ILE A 74 12.16 1.13 -22.30
C ILE A 74 12.87 0.43 -23.47
N LYS A 75 12.74 -0.90 -23.62
CA LYS A 75 13.26 -1.63 -24.78
C LYS A 75 12.66 -1.12 -26.09
N GLU A 76 11.34 -1.02 -26.17
CA GLU A 76 10.65 -0.57 -27.38
C GLU A 76 10.92 0.91 -27.70
N LYS A 77 11.12 1.77 -26.69
CA LYS A 77 11.45 3.19 -26.91
C LYS A 77 12.92 3.48 -27.25
N THR A 78 13.86 2.64 -26.84
CA THR A 78 15.31 2.87 -27.03
C THR A 78 15.96 1.99 -28.11
N GLY A 79 15.24 0.95 -28.56
CA GLY A 79 15.74 -0.07 -29.48
C GLY A 79 16.91 -0.90 -28.91
N THR A 80 17.12 -0.86 -27.59
CA THR A 80 18.19 -1.60 -26.89
C THR A 80 17.53 -2.61 -25.95
N ASP A 81 18.12 -3.80 -25.81
CA ASP A 81 17.60 -4.81 -24.89
C ASP A 81 17.55 -4.32 -23.45
N ALA A 82 16.41 -4.59 -22.80
CA ALA A 82 16.17 -4.25 -21.41
C ALA A 82 15.44 -5.40 -20.72
N PHE A 83 15.78 -5.64 -19.46
CA PHE A 83 15.24 -6.76 -18.68
C PHE A 83 14.77 -6.31 -17.29
N THR A 84 14.09 -7.19 -16.56
CA THR A 84 13.85 -6.92 -15.15
C THR A 84 15.16 -6.99 -14.37
N ILE A 85 15.32 -6.20 -13.31
CA ILE A 85 16.50 -6.27 -12.41
C ILE A 85 16.75 -7.73 -11.99
N HIS A 86 15.69 -8.48 -11.68
CA HIS A 86 15.76 -9.89 -11.34
C HIS A 86 16.36 -10.77 -12.47
N LYS A 87 15.94 -10.57 -13.73
CA LYS A 87 16.48 -11.29 -14.92
C LYS A 87 17.93 -10.85 -15.21
N THR A 88 18.28 -9.59 -14.94
CA THR A 88 19.65 -9.07 -15.07
C THR A 88 20.60 -9.70 -14.05
N ILE A 89 20.30 -9.63 -12.74
CA ILE A 89 21.28 -9.92 -11.67
C ILE A 89 21.25 -11.33 -11.08
N TYR A 90 20.16 -12.10 -11.24
CA TYR A 90 20.06 -13.45 -10.67
C TYR A 90 20.18 -14.57 -11.71
N SER A 91 20.65 -15.74 -11.27
CA SER A 91 20.81 -16.96 -12.05
C SER A 91 20.45 -18.20 -11.23
N SER A 92 20.46 -19.36 -11.89
CA SER A 92 20.46 -20.70 -11.30
C SER A 92 19.41 -20.95 -10.22
N GLN A 93 18.29 -21.52 -10.64
CA GLN A 93 17.27 -22.03 -9.73
C GLN A 93 17.77 -23.28 -9.01
N ASN A 94 18.14 -23.13 -7.74
CA ASN A 94 18.23 -24.25 -6.81
C ASN A 94 16.81 -24.54 -6.31
N LEU A 95 16.27 -25.69 -6.74
CA LEU A 95 15.00 -26.22 -6.26
C LEU A 95 15.26 -27.07 -5.02
N THR A 96 14.85 -26.58 -3.86
CA THR A 96 14.84 -27.35 -2.61
C THR A 96 13.44 -27.89 -2.39
N GLU A 97 13.30 -29.21 -2.23
CA GLU A 97 12.05 -29.83 -1.80
C GLU A 97 12.02 -29.98 -0.28
N TYR A 98 10.84 -29.77 0.30
CA TYR A 98 10.52 -30.05 1.68
C TYR A 98 9.39 -31.08 1.71
N LYS A 99 9.56 -32.14 2.47
CA LYS A 99 8.52 -33.15 2.70
C LYS A 99 8.55 -33.53 4.17
N THR A 100 7.37 -33.69 4.77
CA THR A 100 7.29 -34.24 6.13
C THR A 100 7.50 -35.75 6.05
N GLU A 101 8.46 -36.28 6.79
CA GLU A 101 8.72 -37.72 6.85
C GLU A 101 7.44 -38.48 7.23
N GLY A 102 7.17 -39.57 6.50
CA GLY A 102 5.96 -40.39 6.68
C GLY A 102 4.64 -39.79 6.15
N VAL A 103 4.63 -38.60 5.54
CA VAL A 103 3.38 -37.94 5.09
C VAL A 103 3.42 -37.63 3.59
N ASP A 104 2.93 -38.55 2.77
CA ASP A 104 2.69 -38.32 1.34
C ASP A 104 1.58 -37.30 1.10
N GLY A 105 1.81 -36.31 0.22
CA GLY A 105 0.94 -35.14 0.01
C GLY A 105 1.40 -33.89 0.77
N SER A 106 2.46 -33.98 1.60
CA SER A 106 3.05 -32.84 2.31
C SER A 106 4.20 -32.16 1.55
N GLU A 107 4.39 -32.51 0.29
CA GLU A 107 5.42 -31.94 -0.57
C GLU A 107 5.23 -30.43 -0.77
N SER A 108 6.23 -29.67 -0.33
CA SER A 108 6.42 -28.25 -0.64
C SER A 108 7.77 -28.05 -1.32
N PHE A 109 7.98 -26.87 -1.90
CA PHE A 109 9.16 -26.55 -2.67
C PHE A 109 9.59 -25.10 -2.46
N LYS A 110 10.87 -24.82 -2.69
CA LYS A 110 11.40 -23.46 -2.70
C LYS A 110 12.47 -23.31 -3.77
N PHE A 111 12.25 -22.36 -4.66
CA PHE A 111 13.24 -21.91 -5.63
C PHE A 111 14.12 -20.84 -5.00
N SER A 112 15.41 -21.11 -4.88
CA SER A 112 16.44 -20.14 -4.50
C SER A 112 17.23 -19.73 -5.74
N PHE A 113 17.37 -18.44 -5.98
CA PHE A 113 18.13 -17.87 -7.10
C PHE A 113 19.39 -17.19 -6.57
N GLY A 114 20.55 -17.60 -7.07
CA GLY A 114 21.84 -17.00 -6.71
C GLY A 114 22.12 -15.72 -7.50
N LEU A 115 22.95 -14.83 -6.94
CA LEU A 115 23.47 -13.70 -7.71
C LEU A 115 24.38 -14.21 -8.83
N LYS A 116 24.27 -13.61 -10.02
CA LYS A 116 25.17 -13.87 -11.15
C LYS A 116 26.57 -13.36 -10.86
N LYS A 117 27.56 -13.99 -11.47
CA LYS A 117 28.84 -13.34 -11.73
C LYS A 117 28.61 -12.25 -12.79
N ASN A 118 29.11 -11.05 -12.57
CA ASN A 118 28.97 -9.96 -13.52
C ASN A 118 30.10 -10.00 -14.57
N GLU A 119 29.75 -10.42 -15.78
CA GLU A 119 30.65 -10.58 -16.94
C GLU A 119 30.57 -9.42 -17.94
N ASP A 120 29.80 -8.36 -17.63
CA ASP A 120 29.75 -7.14 -18.44
C ASP A 120 31.10 -6.38 -18.41
N ASN A 121 31.33 -5.46 -19.35
CA ASN A 121 32.54 -4.66 -19.43
C ASN A 121 32.85 -3.94 -18.10
N ILE A 122 34.14 -3.71 -17.84
CA ILE A 122 34.59 -2.98 -16.65
C ILE A 122 34.18 -1.51 -16.65
N ASP A 123 33.79 -0.93 -17.78
CA ASP A 123 33.32 0.46 -17.92
C ASP A 123 31.82 0.55 -18.31
N ALA A 124 31.09 -0.56 -18.17
CA ALA A 124 29.67 -0.64 -18.53
C ALA A 124 28.79 0.29 -17.69
N VAL A 125 27.75 0.84 -18.31
CA VAL A 125 26.81 1.75 -17.66
C VAL A 125 25.44 1.08 -17.52
N TYR A 126 24.93 1.02 -16.30
CA TYR A 126 23.61 0.48 -15.98
C TYR A 126 22.61 1.62 -15.81
N ILE A 127 21.54 1.61 -16.59
CA ILE A 127 20.40 2.52 -16.41
C ILE A 127 19.24 1.72 -15.80
N ILE A 128 18.82 2.15 -14.63
CA ILE A 128 17.75 1.53 -13.86
C ILE A 128 16.52 2.44 -13.91
N ASP A 129 15.57 2.14 -14.81
CA ASP A 129 14.35 2.93 -14.97
C ASP A 129 13.27 2.55 -13.94
N GLU A 130 12.33 3.46 -13.69
CA GLU A 130 11.29 3.38 -12.66
C GLU A 130 11.83 2.98 -11.26
N ALA A 131 12.99 3.53 -10.88
CA ALA A 131 13.65 3.29 -9.60
C ALA A 131 12.83 3.73 -8.36
N SER A 132 11.71 4.41 -8.57
CA SER A 132 10.68 4.68 -7.55
C SER A 132 10.14 3.39 -6.90
N MET A 133 10.10 2.27 -7.63
CA MET A 133 9.56 0.99 -7.15
C MET A 133 10.59 0.06 -6.48
N ILE A 134 11.89 0.38 -6.47
CA ILE A 134 12.94 -0.51 -5.95
C ILE A 134 13.03 -0.40 -4.42
N SER A 135 12.74 -1.50 -3.71
CA SER A 135 12.90 -1.58 -2.26
C SER A 135 14.30 -2.02 -1.81
N ASN A 136 14.62 -1.73 -0.55
CA ASN A 136 15.76 -2.31 0.16
C ASN A 136 15.32 -2.89 1.51
N VAL A 137 14.18 -3.58 1.49
CA VAL A 137 13.58 -4.27 2.64
C VAL A 137 13.63 -5.76 2.34
N TYR A 138 13.93 -6.58 3.35
CA TYR A 138 13.99 -8.03 3.20
C TYR A 138 12.68 -8.57 2.61
N SER A 139 12.78 -9.29 1.50
CA SER A 139 11.66 -9.94 0.83
C SER A 139 12.00 -11.39 0.52
N GLU A 140 11.19 -12.29 1.06
CA GLU A 140 11.28 -13.72 0.84
C GLU A 140 9.86 -14.29 0.74
N GLY A 141 9.58 -15.03 -0.33
CA GLY A 141 8.32 -15.74 -0.49
C GLY A 141 8.41 -17.15 0.11
N GLU A 142 7.24 -17.78 0.31
CA GLU A 142 7.16 -19.20 0.69
C GLU A 142 7.92 -20.08 -0.33
N PHE A 143 7.61 -19.88 -1.62
CA PHE A 143 8.13 -20.69 -2.73
C PHE A 143 9.35 -20.09 -3.46
N PHE A 144 9.73 -18.85 -3.19
CA PHE A 144 10.76 -18.13 -3.96
C PHE A 144 11.66 -17.26 -3.07
N ARG A 145 12.97 -17.36 -3.25
CA ARG A 145 13.99 -16.49 -2.63
C ARG A 145 15.02 -16.03 -3.66
N PHE A 146 15.30 -14.74 -3.70
CA PHE A 146 16.32 -14.15 -4.57
C PHE A 146 17.48 -13.59 -3.75
N GLY A 147 18.71 -14.03 -4.04
CA GLY A 147 19.95 -13.52 -3.44
C GLY A 147 19.92 -13.38 -1.92
N SER A 148 20.27 -12.19 -1.44
CA SER A 148 20.25 -11.85 0.00
C SER A 148 18.83 -11.58 0.53
N GLY A 149 17.83 -11.47 -0.34
CA GLY A 149 16.48 -10.98 -0.02
C GLY A 149 16.35 -9.45 -0.09
N TYR A 150 17.42 -8.73 -0.45
CA TYR A 150 17.45 -7.26 -0.55
C TYR A 150 17.78 -6.81 -1.98
N LEU A 151 16.75 -6.54 -2.80
CA LEU A 151 16.92 -6.29 -4.24
C LEU A 151 17.89 -5.15 -4.59
N LEU A 152 17.81 -4.01 -3.90
CA LEU A 152 18.74 -2.90 -4.12
C LEU A 152 20.17 -3.28 -3.74
N ASN A 153 20.37 -3.98 -2.62
CA ASN A 153 21.70 -4.42 -2.20
C ASN A 153 22.29 -5.38 -3.23
N ASP A 154 21.56 -6.44 -3.60
CA ASP A 154 21.99 -7.43 -4.60
C ASP A 154 22.33 -6.77 -5.95
N LEU A 155 21.61 -5.73 -6.37
CA LEU A 155 21.92 -4.96 -7.58
C LEU A 155 23.27 -4.22 -7.46
N LEU A 156 23.54 -3.59 -6.32
CA LEU A 156 24.83 -2.92 -6.09
C LEU A 156 25.99 -3.93 -5.96
N ASP A 157 25.75 -5.09 -5.35
CA ASP A 157 26.72 -6.20 -5.23
C ASP A 157 26.99 -6.92 -6.56
N PHE A 158 26.07 -6.82 -7.53
CA PHE A 158 26.25 -7.25 -8.91
C PHE A 158 27.03 -6.22 -9.74
N VAL A 159 26.63 -4.94 -9.72
CA VAL A 159 27.26 -3.89 -10.55
C VAL A 159 28.66 -3.52 -10.05
N ARG A 160 28.83 -3.38 -8.74
CA ARG A 160 30.07 -3.05 -8.03
C ARG A 160 30.79 -1.79 -8.54
N PRO A 161 30.11 -0.63 -8.59
CA PRO A 161 30.64 0.58 -9.23
C PRO A 161 31.72 1.32 -8.41
N ASN A 162 32.09 0.80 -7.23
CA ASN A 162 33.19 1.30 -6.40
C ASN A 162 34.28 0.22 -6.15
N GLU A 163 34.26 -0.91 -6.85
CA GLU A 163 35.30 -1.95 -6.71
C GLU A 163 36.60 -1.51 -7.42
N PRO A 164 37.79 -1.60 -6.80
CA PRO A 164 39.04 -1.19 -7.42
C PRO A 164 39.30 -1.88 -8.77
N GLY A 165 39.58 -1.10 -9.80
CA GLY A 165 39.75 -1.60 -11.18
C GLY A 165 38.45 -1.74 -11.97
N VAL A 166 37.28 -1.52 -11.36
CA VAL A 166 35.97 -1.48 -12.00
C VAL A 166 35.53 -0.01 -12.16
N GLN A 167 35.24 0.40 -13.39
CA GLN A 167 34.75 1.74 -13.76
C GLN A 167 33.25 1.74 -14.13
N ARG A 168 32.53 0.66 -13.80
CA ARG A 168 31.10 0.51 -14.06
C ARG A 168 30.33 1.61 -13.33
N LYS A 169 29.30 2.15 -13.97
CA LYS A 169 28.47 3.23 -13.41
C LYS A 169 27.02 2.82 -13.34
N ILE A 170 26.30 3.30 -12.32
CA ILE A 170 24.87 3.10 -12.18
C ILE A 170 24.11 4.43 -12.24
N ILE A 171 23.01 4.46 -12.98
CA ILE A 171 22.13 5.61 -13.15
C ILE A 171 20.72 5.17 -12.74
N PHE A 172 20.24 5.65 -11.60
CA PHE A 172 18.86 5.46 -11.18
C PHE A 172 17.97 6.55 -11.77
N VAL A 173 16.87 6.16 -12.42
CA VAL A 173 15.93 7.06 -13.08
C VAL A 173 14.53 6.83 -12.53
N GLY A 174 13.81 7.91 -12.21
CA GLY A 174 12.46 7.77 -11.68
C GLY A 174 11.82 9.08 -11.23
N ASP A 175 10.70 8.95 -10.53
CA ASP A 175 9.87 10.06 -10.08
C ASP A 175 9.66 10.01 -8.57
N ASN A 176 10.07 11.07 -7.86
CA ASN A 176 10.02 11.15 -6.40
C ASN A 176 8.64 11.57 -5.85
N ALA A 177 7.74 12.05 -6.73
CA ALA A 177 6.34 12.33 -6.41
C ALA A 177 5.42 11.13 -6.70
N GLN A 178 5.90 10.10 -7.40
CA GLN A 178 5.17 8.83 -7.52
C GLN A 178 5.20 8.02 -6.21
N LEU A 179 4.36 6.98 -6.16
CA LEU A 179 4.35 6.00 -5.08
C LEU A 179 5.74 5.39 -4.84
N PRO A 180 6.22 5.35 -3.59
CA PRO A 180 7.43 4.62 -3.21
C PRO A 180 7.18 3.10 -3.27
N PRO A 181 8.19 2.25 -3.01
CA PRO A 181 7.97 0.81 -2.94
C PRO A 181 6.93 0.45 -1.86
N VAL A 182 6.22 -0.65 -2.05
CA VAL A 182 5.14 -1.08 -1.14
C VAL A 182 5.65 -1.17 0.30
N ASN A 183 4.87 -0.62 1.24
CA ASN A 183 5.19 -0.49 2.66
C ASN A 183 6.38 0.45 3.01
N MET A 184 6.89 1.24 2.06
CA MET A 184 7.91 2.26 2.31
C MET A 184 7.34 3.69 2.23
N LYS A 185 8.03 4.66 2.82
CA LYS A 185 7.68 6.11 2.75
C LYS A 185 8.44 6.86 1.64
N VAL A 186 9.57 6.31 1.19
CA VAL A 186 10.48 6.87 0.18
C VAL A 186 11.11 5.73 -0.62
N SER A 187 11.52 5.98 -1.87
CA SER A 187 12.37 5.03 -2.60
C SER A 187 13.82 5.12 -2.09
N PRO A 188 14.43 4.00 -1.65
CA PRO A 188 15.85 3.96 -1.31
C PRO A 188 16.74 4.18 -2.54
N ALA A 189 16.35 3.70 -3.72
CA ALA A 189 17.12 3.85 -4.96
C ALA A 189 17.08 5.28 -5.54
N LEU A 190 16.11 6.11 -5.13
CA LEU A 190 16.09 7.55 -5.45
C LEU A 190 16.59 8.45 -4.29
N SER A 191 17.12 7.85 -3.21
CA SER A 191 17.55 8.56 -2.00
C SER A 191 19.06 8.56 -1.85
N GLU A 192 19.67 9.74 -1.94
CA GLU A 192 21.13 9.93 -1.81
C GLU A 192 21.63 9.45 -0.44
N SER A 193 20.90 9.74 0.64
CA SER A 193 21.24 9.31 2.01
C SER A 193 21.00 7.82 2.28
N ASN A 194 20.35 7.09 1.37
CA ASN A 194 20.27 5.64 1.44
C ASN A 194 21.42 5.00 0.67
N LEU A 195 21.67 5.47 -0.56
CA LEU A 195 22.75 4.98 -1.42
C LEU A 195 24.14 5.31 -0.85
N SER A 196 24.33 6.45 -0.19
CA SER A 196 25.60 6.85 0.42
C SER A 196 26.07 5.95 1.56
N LYS A 197 25.21 5.03 2.03
CA LYS A 197 25.57 3.99 3.00
C LYS A 197 26.40 2.85 2.39
N ARG A 198 26.41 2.75 1.05
CA ARG A 198 27.11 1.68 0.31
C ARG A 198 27.97 2.18 -0.85
N LEU A 199 27.66 3.35 -1.41
CA LEU A 199 28.33 3.94 -2.57
C LEU A 199 29.00 5.26 -2.22
N SER A 200 30.17 5.51 -2.80
CA SER A 200 30.83 6.82 -2.80
C SER A 200 30.75 7.47 -4.18
N GLY A 201 30.76 8.81 -4.23
CA GLY A 201 30.61 9.55 -5.48
C GLY A 201 29.21 9.44 -6.08
N ILE A 202 28.23 10.06 -5.41
CA ILE A 202 26.85 10.16 -5.88
C ILE A 202 26.60 11.58 -6.41
N LYS A 203 26.15 11.68 -7.67
CA LYS A 203 25.56 12.91 -8.21
C LYS A 203 24.04 12.74 -8.39
N SER A 204 23.30 13.83 -8.39
CA SER A 204 21.87 13.82 -8.73
C SER A 204 21.48 15.04 -9.57
N TYR A 205 20.35 14.92 -10.25
CA TYR A 205 19.67 16.02 -10.94
C TYR A 205 18.16 15.76 -10.92
N GLU A 206 17.34 16.80 -10.83
CA GLU A 206 15.88 16.70 -10.84
C GLU A 206 15.28 17.54 -11.97
N LEU A 207 14.69 16.88 -12.96
CA LEU A 207 13.92 17.53 -14.03
C LEU A 207 12.57 18.01 -13.47
N THR A 208 12.33 19.31 -13.58
CA THR A 208 11.15 20.02 -13.08
C THR A 208 10.21 20.49 -14.21
N GLU A 209 10.78 20.85 -15.36
CA GLU A 209 10.11 21.34 -16.56
C GLU A 209 9.34 20.21 -17.26
N VAL A 210 8.05 20.42 -17.54
CA VAL A 210 7.17 19.40 -18.14
C VAL A 210 6.95 19.72 -19.61
N VAL A 211 7.22 18.75 -20.48
CA VAL A 211 7.30 18.94 -21.94
C VAL A 211 6.18 18.17 -22.68
N ARG A 212 5.07 17.86 -21.99
CA ARG A 212 3.88 17.27 -22.62
C ARG A 212 3.17 18.35 -23.44
N GLN A 213 2.87 18.05 -24.71
CA GLN A 213 2.19 18.95 -25.67
C GLN A 213 0.83 19.52 -25.19
N LYS A 214 0.23 18.97 -24.14
CA LYS A 214 -0.98 19.49 -23.46
C LYS A 214 -0.61 20.35 -22.22
N GLU A 215 0.25 21.36 -22.39
CA GLU A 215 0.77 22.22 -21.30
C GLU A 215 -0.34 22.86 -20.43
N ALA A 216 -1.52 23.10 -21.00
CA ALA A 216 -2.66 23.72 -20.33
C ALA A 216 -3.72 22.75 -19.77
N SER A 217 -3.46 21.43 -19.70
CA SER A 217 -4.46 20.49 -19.17
C SER A 217 -4.68 20.60 -17.65
N THR A 218 -5.94 20.51 -17.21
CA THR A 218 -6.28 20.52 -15.77
C THR A 218 -5.65 19.35 -15.02
N ILE A 219 -5.48 18.20 -15.68
CA ILE A 219 -4.70 17.05 -15.19
C ILE A 219 -3.28 17.49 -14.79
N LEU A 220 -2.56 18.20 -15.68
CA LEU A 220 -1.20 18.67 -15.41
C LEU A 220 -1.16 19.78 -14.33
N SER A 221 -2.16 20.67 -14.29
CA SER A 221 -2.26 21.70 -13.24
C SER A 221 -2.43 21.08 -11.84
N ASN A 222 -3.28 20.07 -11.71
CA ASN A 222 -3.48 19.34 -10.47
C ASN A 222 -2.26 18.47 -10.10
N ALA A 223 -1.66 17.75 -11.07
CA ALA A 223 -0.42 17.02 -10.83
C ALA A 223 0.72 17.95 -10.37
N THR A 224 0.79 19.17 -10.91
CA THR A 224 1.76 20.20 -10.48
C THR A 224 1.47 20.71 -9.06
N THR A 225 0.20 20.87 -8.71
CA THR A 225 -0.20 21.28 -7.35
C THR A 225 0.14 20.18 -6.33
N LEU A 226 -0.12 18.91 -6.67
CA LEU A 226 0.20 17.75 -5.82
C LEU A 226 1.72 17.55 -5.63
N ARG A 227 2.53 17.66 -6.69
CA ARG A 227 4.00 17.52 -6.55
C ARG A 227 4.62 18.65 -5.72
N ASN A 228 4.13 19.88 -5.86
CA ASN A 228 4.59 21.01 -5.04
C ASN A 228 4.24 20.76 -3.55
N ALA A 229 3.00 20.36 -3.26
CA ALA A 229 2.58 19.97 -1.92
C ALA A 229 3.40 18.80 -1.34
N ILE A 230 3.78 17.81 -2.16
CA ILE A 230 4.68 16.71 -1.77
C ILE A 230 6.08 17.22 -1.40
N ARG A 231 6.65 18.11 -2.21
CA ARG A 231 7.98 18.71 -2.02
C ARG A 231 8.03 19.61 -0.77
N GLU A 232 7.02 20.46 -0.62
CA GLU A 232 6.87 21.41 0.49
C GLU A 232 6.29 20.77 1.77
N LYS A 233 5.93 19.48 1.71
CA LYS A 233 5.27 18.70 2.80
C LYS A 233 3.93 19.32 3.25
N ALA A 234 3.27 20.07 2.38
CA ALA A 234 2.06 20.83 2.63
C ALA A 234 0.78 19.99 2.40
N PHE A 235 0.52 19.04 3.29
CA PHE A 235 -0.62 18.09 3.16
C PHE A 235 -1.92 18.56 3.82
N TYR A 236 -1.97 19.79 4.33
CA TYR A 236 -3.11 20.37 5.06
C TYR A 236 -4.20 20.95 4.16
N LYS A 237 -3.97 21.02 2.84
CA LYS A 237 -4.92 21.54 1.85
C LYS A 237 -4.98 20.62 0.64
N LEU A 238 -6.19 20.28 0.21
CA LEU A 238 -6.41 19.55 -1.04
C LEU A 238 -7.65 20.10 -1.75
N LYS A 239 -7.40 20.66 -2.93
CA LYS A 239 -8.43 21.17 -3.84
C LYS A 239 -8.07 20.84 -5.27
N LEU A 240 -8.71 19.81 -5.82
CA LEU A 240 -8.59 19.49 -7.24
C LEU A 240 -9.44 20.48 -8.06
N LYS A 241 -8.85 20.96 -9.16
CA LYS A 241 -9.57 21.70 -10.21
C LYS A 241 -10.26 20.72 -11.16
N TYR A 242 -11.36 21.13 -11.76
CA TYR A 242 -12.10 20.36 -12.76
C TYR A 242 -12.41 21.27 -13.96
N ASP A 243 -12.59 20.68 -15.14
CA ASP A 243 -13.00 21.35 -16.36
C ASP A 243 -13.93 20.46 -17.20
N SER A 244 -14.34 20.94 -18.37
CA SER A 244 -15.17 20.22 -19.33
C SER A 244 -14.36 19.55 -20.47
N LYS A 245 -13.03 19.45 -20.34
CA LYS A 245 -12.14 19.06 -21.44
C LYS A 245 -11.21 17.88 -21.15
N ALA A 246 -10.82 17.70 -19.89
CA ALA A 246 -9.81 16.74 -19.49
C ALA A 246 -10.02 16.16 -18.09
N MET A 247 -10.65 16.90 -17.15
CA MET A 247 -10.78 16.42 -15.77
C MET A 247 -12.15 16.70 -15.16
N PHE A 248 -12.93 15.64 -14.98
CA PHE A 248 -14.35 15.66 -14.63
C PHE A 248 -14.60 15.10 -13.21
N PRO A 249 -15.49 15.69 -12.40
CA PRO A 249 -16.01 15.02 -11.21
C PRO A 249 -17.00 13.92 -11.63
N LEU A 250 -17.00 12.79 -10.93
CA LEU A 250 -17.87 11.65 -11.23
C LEU A 250 -18.69 11.28 -9.98
N PRO A 251 -20.04 11.42 -10.01
CA PRO A 251 -20.92 10.89 -8.98
C PRO A 251 -20.88 9.35 -8.94
N THR A 252 -21.00 8.76 -7.76
CA THR A 252 -20.97 7.30 -7.54
C THR A 252 -22.00 6.57 -8.39
N ASP A 253 -23.23 7.09 -8.45
CA ASP A 253 -24.34 6.50 -9.22
C ASP A 253 -24.12 6.52 -10.74
N SER A 254 -23.28 7.45 -11.23
CA SER A 254 -22.96 7.58 -12.66
C SER A 254 -21.81 6.69 -13.11
N LEU A 255 -21.06 6.06 -12.19
CA LEU A 255 -19.86 5.28 -12.49
C LEU A 255 -20.10 4.18 -13.55
N ALA A 256 -21.16 3.40 -13.38
CA ALA A 256 -21.51 2.29 -14.25
C ALA A 256 -21.81 2.75 -15.68
N GLU A 257 -22.56 3.85 -15.81
CA GLU A 257 -22.94 4.44 -17.10
C GLU A 257 -21.73 5.05 -17.81
N THR A 258 -20.96 5.88 -17.09
CA THR A 258 -19.75 6.52 -17.62
C THR A 258 -18.72 5.48 -18.07
N TYR A 259 -18.53 4.39 -17.33
CA TYR A 259 -17.62 3.32 -17.77
C TYR A 259 -18.10 2.66 -19.07
N ARG A 260 -19.40 2.36 -19.19
CA ARG A 260 -19.98 1.75 -20.41
C ARG A 260 -19.87 2.68 -21.61
N GLN A 261 -20.10 3.98 -21.42
CA GLN A 261 -19.93 4.99 -22.47
C GLN A 261 -18.47 5.08 -22.93
N LEU A 262 -17.51 5.24 -22.01
CA LEU A 262 -16.09 5.32 -22.32
C LEU A 262 -15.56 4.08 -23.04
N TRP A 263 -16.01 2.89 -22.62
CA TRP A 263 -15.69 1.63 -23.30
C TRP A 263 -16.22 1.59 -24.73
N THR A 264 -17.44 2.07 -24.94
CA THR A 264 -18.08 2.11 -26.27
C THR A 264 -17.41 3.14 -27.19
N THR A 265 -16.96 4.28 -26.65
CA THR A 265 -16.33 5.36 -27.42
C THR A 265 -14.85 5.09 -27.73
N ASN A 266 -14.08 4.60 -26.76
CA ASN A 266 -12.62 4.47 -26.86
C ASN A 266 -12.16 3.02 -27.09
N GLY A 267 -13.06 2.04 -26.93
CA GLY A 267 -12.74 0.62 -27.01
C GLY A 267 -12.12 0.02 -25.75
N VAL A 268 -11.82 -1.27 -25.85
CA VAL A 268 -11.42 -2.19 -24.77
C VAL A 268 -10.15 -1.73 -24.04
N ALA A 269 -9.17 -1.20 -24.77
CA ALA A 269 -7.82 -0.95 -24.28
C ALA A 269 -7.63 0.39 -23.55
N ASP A 270 -8.48 1.37 -23.84
CA ASP A 270 -8.18 2.77 -23.50
C ASP A 270 -8.82 3.29 -22.23
N THR A 271 -9.65 2.48 -21.56
CA THR A 271 -10.35 2.86 -20.32
C THR A 271 -9.97 1.96 -19.14
N VAL A 272 -9.58 2.55 -18.00
CA VAL A 272 -9.26 1.80 -16.76
C VAL A 272 -9.80 2.50 -15.50
N ILE A 273 -10.21 1.72 -14.50
CA ILE A 273 -10.53 2.20 -13.14
C ILE A 273 -9.30 2.01 -12.23
N ILE A 274 -8.91 3.04 -11.48
CA ILE A 274 -7.82 3.00 -10.50
C ILE A 274 -8.39 3.21 -9.10
N ALA A 275 -8.14 2.24 -8.22
CA ALA A 275 -8.56 2.29 -6.81
C ALA A 275 -7.40 1.98 -5.85
N TYR A 276 -7.65 2.15 -4.55
CA TYR A 276 -6.62 1.95 -3.52
C TYR A 276 -6.44 0.47 -3.13
N ALA A 277 -7.52 -0.20 -2.74
CA ALA A 277 -7.48 -1.56 -2.19
C ALA A 277 -7.80 -2.63 -3.25
N ASN A 278 -7.28 -3.84 -3.07
CA ASN A 278 -7.54 -4.94 -4.01
C ASN A 278 -8.98 -5.48 -3.92
N SER A 279 -9.65 -5.32 -2.77
CA SER A 279 -11.09 -5.59 -2.62
C SER A 279 -11.90 -4.67 -3.53
N THR A 280 -11.73 -3.35 -3.40
CA THR A 280 -12.42 -2.35 -4.23
C THR A 280 -12.13 -2.54 -5.72
N VAL A 281 -10.90 -2.92 -6.08
CA VAL A 281 -10.55 -3.30 -7.47
C VAL A 281 -11.31 -4.53 -7.95
N ASN A 282 -11.50 -5.54 -7.11
CA ASN A 282 -12.29 -6.72 -7.44
C ASN A 282 -13.77 -6.37 -7.61
N ASP A 283 -14.31 -5.52 -6.73
CA ASP A 283 -15.68 -5.02 -6.80
C ASP A 283 -15.91 -4.20 -8.08
N TYR A 284 -14.98 -3.30 -8.44
CA TYR A 284 -15.05 -2.56 -9.71
C TYR A 284 -14.87 -3.45 -10.94
N ASN A 285 -14.06 -4.51 -10.88
CA ASN A 285 -13.98 -5.49 -11.97
C ASN A 285 -15.31 -6.24 -12.15
N LYS A 286 -15.98 -6.64 -11.05
CA LYS A 286 -17.31 -7.27 -11.07
C LYS A 286 -18.37 -6.29 -11.61
N LEU A 287 -18.34 -5.02 -11.18
CA LEU A 287 -19.24 -3.96 -11.64
C LEU A 287 -19.05 -3.67 -13.13
N ALA A 288 -17.85 -3.31 -13.57
CA ALA A 288 -17.56 -3.02 -14.97
C ALA A 288 -17.95 -4.18 -15.90
N ARG A 289 -17.59 -5.42 -15.52
CA ARG A 289 -17.90 -6.61 -16.32
C ARG A 289 -19.39 -6.89 -16.41
N SER A 290 -20.15 -6.72 -15.33
CA SER A 290 -21.62 -6.94 -15.34
C SER A 290 -22.38 -5.90 -16.17
N GLN A 291 -21.83 -4.69 -16.34
CA GLN A 291 -22.36 -3.65 -17.23
C GLN A 291 -22.07 -3.90 -18.70
N LEU A 292 -20.91 -4.50 -19.02
CA LEU A 292 -20.51 -4.81 -20.39
C LEU A 292 -21.07 -6.15 -20.90
N PHE A 293 -21.18 -7.15 -20.02
CA PHE A 293 -21.61 -8.51 -20.37
C PHE A 293 -22.75 -8.98 -19.44
N PRO A 294 -23.97 -8.40 -19.54
CA PRO A 294 -25.11 -8.81 -18.72
C PRO A 294 -25.38 -10.31 -18.85
N ARG A 295 -25.59 -10.98 -17.71
CA ARG A 295 -25.86 -12.43 -17.59
C ARG A 295 -24.72 -13.38 -17.98
N VAL A 296 -23.55 -12.88 -18.41
CA VAL A 296 -22.39 -13.73 -18.72
C VAL A 296 -21.56 -13.94 -17.45
N THR A 297 -21.48 -15.18 -16.95
CA THR A 297 -20.79 -15.52 -15.69
C THR A 297 -19.35 -16.02 -15.88
N THR A 298 -19.02 -16.55 -17.06
CA THR A 298 -17.69 -17.08 -17.41
C THR A 298 -16.94 -16.14 -18.34
N ILE A 299 -15.60 -16.23 -18.37
CA ILE A 299 -14.73 -15.53 -19.33
C ILE A 299 -15.22 -15.72 -20.77
N THR A 300 -15.24 -14.64 -21.56
CA THR A 300 -15.82 -14.59 -22.90
C THR A 300 -14.93 -13.76 -23.84
N PRO A 301 -14.98 -13.91 -25.18
CA PRO A 301 -14.32 -12.98 -26.10
C PRO A 301 -14.64 -11.51 -25.79
N THR A 302 -13.65 -10.64 -25.99
CA THR A 302 -13.59 -9.23 -25.59
C THR A 302 -13.47 -8.93 -24.09
N ASP A 303 -13.44 -9.92 -23.20
CA ASP A 303 -13.05 -9.68 -21.80
C ASP A 303 -11.64 -9.06 -21.73
N ARG A 304 -11.46 -8.06 -20.86
CA ARG A 304 -10.12 -7.51 -20.56
C ARG A 304 -9.55 -8.19 -19.32
N VAL A 305 -8.34 -8.71 -19.45
CA VAL A 305 -7.61 -9.41 -18.38
C VAL A 305 -6.24 -8.79 -18.13
N ILE A 306 -5.70 -9.03 -16.94
CA ILE A 306 -4.37 -8.61 -16.51
C ILE A 306 -3.60 -9.79 -15.92
N LEU A 307 -2.33 -9.92 -16.27
CA LEU A 307 -1.45 -10.97 -15.77
C LEU A 307 -0.99 -10.67 -14.33
N VAL A 308 -0.90 -11.72 -13.51
CA VAL A 308 -0.52 -11.66 -12.09
C VAL A 308 0.92 -12.14 -11.86
N SER A 309 1.47 -12.94 -12.78
CA SER A 309 2.83 -13.46 -12.73
C SER A 309 3.51 -13.35 -14.10
N ASN A 310 4.84 -13.26 -14.11
CA ASN A 310 5.60 -13.36 -15.36
C ASN A 310 5.53 -14.80 -15.91
N ASN A 311 5.61 -14.95 -17.22
CA ASN A 311 5.69 -16.23 -17.90
C ASN A 311 6.58 -16.10 -19.15
N TYR A 312 7.47 -17.07 -19.37
CA TYR A 312 8.49 -17.03 -20.43
C TYR A 312 8.39 -18.25 -21.37
N ASN A 313 7.29 -19.00 -21.31
CA ASN A 313 7.09 -20.25 -22.07
C ASN A 313 6.34 -20.05 -23.41
N TYR A 314 6.29 -18.81 -23.90
CA TYR A 314 5.55 -18.40 -25.10
C TYR A 314 6.47 -17.60 -26.03
N GLU A 315 6.03 -17.35 -27.26
CA GLU A 315 6.79 -16.62 -28.29
C GLU A 315 7.15 -15.18 -27.89
N ILE A 316 6.42 -14.61 -26.92
CA ILE A 316 6.72 -13.33 -26.29
C ILE A 316 6.92 -13.51 -24.78
N ASP A 317 7.85 -12.74 -24.20
CA ASP A 317 7.97 -12.59 -22.75
C ASP A 317 6.67 -11.94 -22.24
N LEU A 318 5.98 -12.61 -21.30
CA LEU A 318 4.74 -12.14 -20.67
C LEU A 318 5.01 -11.69 -19.24
N PHE A 319 4.52 -10.52 -18.83
CA PHE A 319 4.86 -9.94 -17.53
C PHE A 319 3.65 -9.70 -16.62
N ASN A 320 3.88 -9.76 -15.30
CA ASN A 320 2.92 -9.30 -14.30
C ASN A 320 2.59 -7.82 -14.55
N GLY A 321 1.29 -7.51 -14.67
CA GLY A 321 0.80 -6.19 -15.02
C GLY A 321 0.59 -5.94 -16.51
N ASP A 322 0.93 -6.89 -17.39
CA ASP A 322 0.52 -6.82 -18.80
C ASP A 322 -0.98 -7.07 -18.92
N PHE A 323 -1.61 -6.32 -19.82
CA PHE A 323 -3.02 -6.46 -20.16
C PHE A 323 -3.18 -7.25 -21.45
N ALA A 324 -4.27 -8.01 -21.53
CA ALA A 324 -4.67 -8.66 -22.76
C ALA A 324 -6.19 -8.59 -22.95
N THR A 325 -6.61 -8.70 -24.20
CA THR A 325 -8.01 -8.87 -24.59
C THR A 325 -8.23 -10.33 -24.98
N VAL A 326 -9.29 -10.95 -24.46
CA VAL A 326 -9.67 -12.31 -24.82
C VAL A 326 -10.18 -12.33 -26.26
N VAL A 327 -9.61 -13.19 -27.11
CA VAL A 327 -10.00 -13.38 -28.52
C VAL A 327 -10.94 -14.57 -28.65
N ALA A 328 -10.57 -15.69 -28.03
CA ALA A 328 -11.33 -16.93 -28.04
C ALA A 328 -11.21 -17.66 -26.70
N VAL A 329 -12.23 -18.45 -26.37
CA VAL A 329 -12.34 -19.21 -25.12
C VAL A 329 -12.78 -20.62 -25.49
N ASP A 330 -12.09 -21.64 -24.97
CA ASP A 330 -12.52 -23.03 -25.11
C ASP A 330 -13.67 -23.32 -24.13
N ASP A 331 -14.72 -24.02 -24.57
CA ASP A 331 -15.84 -24.41 -23.72
C ASP A 331 -15.42 -25.48 -22.68
N THR A 332 -14.31 -26.18 -22.93
CA THR A 332 -13.82 -27.30 -22.12
C THR A 332 -12.98 -26.82 -20.94
N ILE A 333 -13.43 -27.15 -19.72
CA ILE A 333 -12.68 -26.92 -18.48
C ILE A 333 -12.02 -28.23 -18.04
N THR A 334 -10.68 -28.28 -18.10
CA THR A 334 -9.91 -29.39 -17.54
C THR A 334 -9.83 -29.24 -16.02
N ARG A 335 -10.43 -30.17 -15.27
CA ARG A 335 -10.41 -30.18 -13.80
C ARG A 335 -9.56 -31.33 -13.28
N ARG A 336 -8.78 -31.06 -12.23
CA ARG A 336 -7.95 -32.05 -11.51
C ARG A 336 -8.15 -31.84 -10.01
N LEU A 337 -8.33 -32.93 -9.26
CA LEU A 337 -8.46 -32.89 -7.80
C LEU A 337 -7.15 -33.40 -7.20
N VAL A 338 -6.50 -32.58 -6.37
CA VAL A 338 -5.21 -32.92 -5.76
C VAL A 338 -5.35 -32.93 -4.26
N GLN A 339 -4.91 -34.01 -3.62
CA GLN A 339 -4.85 -34.08 -2.16
C GLN A 339 -3.52 -33.50 -1.68
N ILE A 340 -3.60 -32.53 -0.77
CA ILE A 340 -2.46 -32.01 -0.01
C ILE A 340 -2.63 -32.42 1.45
N LYS A 341 -1.52 -32.60 2.17
CA LYS A 341 -1.50 -32.96 3.60
C LYS A 341 -0.61 -32.00 4.37
N ASN A 342 -1.22 -31.26 5.30
CA ASN A 342 -0.51 -30.37 6.21
C ASN A 342 -0.50 -31.01 7.62
N LYS A 343 0.54 -30.77 8.43
CA LYS A 343 0.46 -31.01 9.88
C LYS A 343 -0.08 -29.75 10.55
N ASP A 344 -1.01 -29.92 11.48
CA ASP A 344 -1.43 -28.86 12.40
C ASP A 344 -0.44 -28.69 13.56
N GLU A 345 -0.71 -27.74 14.46
CA GLU A 345 0.15 -27.40 15.60
C GLU A 345 0.27 -28.56 16.61
N ASP A 346 -0.72 -29.45 16.68
CA ASP A 346 -0.74 -30.68 17.48
C ASP A 346 -0.03 -31.87 16.77
N GLY A 347 0.50 -31.66 15.56
CA GLY A 347 1.20 -32.66 14.76
C GLY A 347 0.30 -33.66 14.03
N LYS A 348 -1.02 -33.49 14.09
CA LYS A 348 -2.02 -34.29 13.40
C LYS A 348 -2.09 -33.87 11.93
N VAL A 349 -2.34 -34.85 11.05
CA VAL A 349 -2.29 -34.65 9.60
C VAL A 349 -3.68 -34.30 9.07
N GLU A 350 -3.87 -33.04 8.67
CA GLU A 350 -5.06 -32.56 7.95
C GLU A 350 -4.88 -32.83 6.45
N THR A 351 -5.84 -33.51 5.81
CA THR A 351 -5.85 -33.72 4.35
C THR A 351 -6.88 -32.81 3.69
N LYS A 352 -6.44 -31.96 2.77
CA LYS A 352 -7.31 -31.08 1.97
C LYS A 352 -7.33 -31.52 0.51
N THR A 353 -8.50 -31.51 -0.12
CA THR A 353 -8.61 -31.73 -1.57
C THR A 353 -8.74 -30.38 -2.26
N ILE A 354 -7.74 -30.02 -3.05
CA ILE A 354 -7.67 -28.76 -3.79
C ILE A 354 -8.09 -29.02 -5.23
N PRO A 355 -9.16 -28.38 -5.74
CA PRO A 355 -9.47 -28.41 -7.16
C PRO A 355 -8.51 -27.50 -7.92
N LEU A 356 -8.07 -27.95 -9.09
CA LEU A 356 -7.31 -27.19 -10.07
C LEU A 356 -8.12 -27.16 -11.36
N SER A 357 -8.53 -25.96 -11.80
CA SER A 357 -9.34 -25.77 -13.00
C SER A 357 -8.57 -24.98 -14.06
N PHE A 358 -8.41 -25.57 -15.24
CA PHE A 358 -7.68 -25.00 -16.36
C PHE A 358 -8.58 -24.87 -17.59
N ARG A 359 -8.39 -23.81 -18.36
CA ARG A 359 -9.08 -23.58 -19.63
C ARG A 359 -8.10 -23.08 -20.68
N GLN A 360 -8.27 -23.52 -21.93
CA GLN A 360 -7.52 -22.97 -23.06
C GLN A 360 -8.21 -21.67 -23.53
N VAL A 361 -7.42 -20.63 -23.76
CA VAL A 361 -7.90 -19.34 -24.28
C VAL A 361 -6.89 -18.77 -25.27
N GLN A 362 -7.36 -17.89 -26.14
CA GLN A 362 -6.52 -17.08 -27.01
C GLN A 362 -6.56 -15.63 -26.52
N LEU A 363 -5.40 -15.06 -26.20
CA LEU A 363 -5.23 -13.70 -25.68
C LEU A 363 -4.52 -12.83 -26.70
N SER A 364 -4.98 -11.60 -26.90
CA SER A 364 -4.33 -10.57 -27.72
C SER A 364 -3.61 -9.57 -26.81
N PHE A 365 -2.30 -9.42 -26.99
CA PHE A 365 -1.43 -8.51 -26.26
C PHE A 365 -0.97 -7.37 -27.15
N GLU A 366 -1.27 -6.14 -26.75
CA GLU A 366 -0.80 -4.94 -27.43
C GLU A 366 0.72 -4.77 -27.28
N GLN A 367 1.34 -4.28 -28.35
CA GLN A 367 2.76 -3.95 -28.47
C GLN A 367 2.83 -2.46 -28.86
N LEU A 368 3.88 -1.71 -28.47
CA LEU A 368 3.94 -0.27 -28.80
C LEU A 368 4.18 -0.02 -30.30
N ASN A 369 4.53 -1.05 -31.08
CA ASN A 369 4.53 -1.00 -32.55
C ASN A 369 3.12 -1.07 -33.19
N GLY A 370 2.06 -1.18 -32.39
CA GLY A 370 0.67 -1.24 -32.84
C GLY A 370 0.21 -2.60 -33.41
N THR A 371 1.09 -3.60 -33.50
CA THR A 371 0.74 -4.94 -33.98
C THR A 371 0.40 -5.84 -32.80
N PRO A 372 -0.84 -6.33 -32.65
CA PRO A 372 -1.21 -7.21 -31.55
C PRO A 372 -0.54 -8.59 -31.71
N ALA A 373 0.08 -9.08 -30.63
CA ALA A 373 0.58 -10.45 -30.58
C ALA A 373 -0.49 -11.37 -29.96
N GLN A 374 -0.90 -12.40 -30.67
CA GLN A 374 -1.87 -13.37 -30.18
C GLN A 374 -1.16 -14.59 -29.59
N VAL A 375 -1.57 -14.98 -28.39
CA VAL A 375 -1.01 -16.12 -27.65
C VAL A 375 -2.13 -17.10 -27.31
N SER A 376 -2.01 -18.34 -27.81
CA SER A 376 -2.88 -19.44 -27.39
C SER A 376 -2.28 -20.09 -26.14
N CYS A 377 -2.97 -19.99 -25.01
CA CYS A 377 -2.44 -20.34 -23.69
C CYS A 377 -3.44 -21.10 -22.82
N LEU A 378 -2.90 -21.83 -21.84
CA LEU A 378 -3.70 -22.43 -20.77
C LEU A 378 -3.73 -21.46 -19.57
N ILE A 379 -4.91 -21.08 -19.10
CA ILE A 379 -5.08 -20.26 -17.89
C ILE A 379 -5.46 -21.11 -16.68
N PHE A 380 -5.05 -20.68 -15.49
CA PHE A 380 -5.60 -21.21 -14.23
C PHE A 380 -6.92 -20.47 -13.92
N GLU A 381 -8.03 -21.00 -14.43
CA GLU A 381 -9.31 -20.30 -14.48
C GLU A 381 -9.87 -19.96 -13.09
N GLN A 382 -9.64 -20.80 -12.08
CA GLN A 382 -10.17 -20.56 -10.73
C GLN A 382 -9.65 -19.27 -10.09
N LEU A 383 -8.41 -18.86 -10.41
CA LEU A 383 -7.88 -17.58 -9.93
C LEU A 383 -8.68 -16.41 -10.50
N LEU A 384 -9.23 -16.50 -11.70
CA LEU A 384 -9.93 -15.39 -12.36
C LEU A 384 -11.11 -14.86 -11.53
N TYR A 385 -11.87 -15.77 -10.89
CA TYR A 385 -13.07 -15.45 -10.10
C TYR A 385 -12.83 -15.41 -8.58
N SER A 386 -11.63 -15.80 -8.13
CA SER A 386 -11.24 -15.79 -6.71
C SER A 386 -11.13 -14.36 -6.15
N ASP A 387 -11.37 -14.17 -4.85
CA ASP A 387 -11.10 -12.89 -4.17
C ASP A 387 -9.61 -12.74 -3.74
N HIS A 388 -8.80 -13.81 -3.85
CA HIS A 388 -7.35 -13.77 -3.60
C HIS A 388 -6.60 -13.06 -4.75
N ARG A 389 -5.45 -12.42 -4.47
CA ARG A 389 -4.73 -11.61 -5.47
C ARG A 389 -3.91 -12.43 -6.48
N ASP A 390 -3.44 -13.59 -6.03
CA ASP A 390 -2.64 -14.60 -6.73
C ASP A 390 -3.05 -15.96 -6.11
N LEU A 391 -2.44 -17.06 -6.54
CA LEU A 391 -2.67 -18.39 -5.97
C LEU A 391 -2.35 -18.42 -4.47
N THR A 392 -3.15 -19.19 -3.75
CA THR A 392 -2.88 -19.57 -2.36
C THR A 392 -1.67 -20.51 -2.26
N SER A 393 -1.17 -20.68 -1.04
CA SER A 393 -0.14 -21.66 -0.70
C SER A 393 -0.58 -23.08 -1.10
N ASP A 394 -1.81 -23.44 -0.76
CA ASP A 394 -2.40 -24.75 -1.00
C ASP A 394 -2.59 -25.03 -2.51
N GLU A 395 -3.06 -24.06 -3.31
CA GLU A 395 -3.13 -24.16 -4.78
C GLU A 395 -1.72 -24.31 -5.41
N THR A 396 -0.72 -23.60 -4.88
CA THR A 396 0.65 -23.67 -5.39
C THR A 396 1.31 -25.02 -5.09
N LYS A 397 1.08 -25.58 -3.89
CA LYS A 397 1.49 -26.95 -3.52
C LYS A 397 0.75 -28.00 -4.37
N ALA A 398 -0.56 -27.83 -4.55
CA ALA A 398 -1.37 -28.72 -5.38
C ALA A 398 -0.89 -28.77 -6.84
N LEU A 399 -0.53 -27.62 -7.45
CA LEU A 399 0.08 -27.58 -8.79
C LEU A 399 1.40 -28.37 -8.86
N TYR A 400 2.22 -28.29 -7.81
CA TYR A 400 3.49 -29.01 -7.74
C TYR A 400 3.30 -30.53 -7.58
N ILE A 401 2.39 -30.94 -6.69
CA ILE A 401 2.03 -32.34 -6.48
C ILE A 401 1.42 -32.93 -7.76
N ASP A 402 0.55 -32.18 -8.46
CA ASP A 402 0.01 -32.61 -9.75
C ASP A 402 1.09 -32.80 -10.82
N PHE A 403 2.05 -31.85 -10.91
CA PHE A 403 3.21 -32.01 -11.78
C PHE A 403 3.98 -33.29 -11.48
N LYS A 404 4.25 -33.59 -10.20
CA LYS A 404 4.92 -34.83 -9.78
C LYS A 404 4.10 -36.08 -10.11
N ILE A 405 2.78 -36.06 -9.94
CA ILE A 405 1.88 -37.16 -10.31
C ILE A 405 1.92 -37.43 -11.82
N ARG A 406 1.99 -36.39 -12.65
CA ARG A 406 2.09 -36.53 -14.12
C ARG A 406 3.49 -36.92 -14.60
N ASN A 407 4.53 -36.67 -13.81
CA ASN A 407 5.93 -36.86 -14.20
C ASN A 407 6.69 -37.81 -13.24
N GLN A 408 6.03 -38.86 -12.73
CA GLN A 408 6.62 -39.82 -11.77
C GLN A 408 7.91 -40.51 -12.25
N HIS A 409 8.13 -40.56 -13.57
CA HIS A 409 9.33 -41.12 -14.19
C HIS A 409 10.57 -40.21 -14.07
N LEU A 410 10.40 -38.91 -13.74
CA LEU A 410 11.50 -37.97 -13.57
C LEU A 410 11.97 -37.95 -12.11
N LYS A 411 13.27 -38.18 -11.89
CA LYS A 411 13.87 -38.10 -10.55
C LYS A 411 13.78 -36.66 -10.02
N PRO A 412 13.14 -36.41 -8.86
CA PRO A 412 13.06 -35.08 -8.24
C PRO A 412 14.44 -34.42 -8.09
N GLY A 413 14.51 -33.12 -8.35
CA GLY A 413 15.74 -32.32 -8.27
C GLY A 413 16.77 -32.53 -9.40
N SER A 414 16.57 -33.49 -10.32
CA SER A 414 17.41 -33.64 -11.51
C SER A 414 17.25 -32.48 -12.50
N GLU A 415 18.23 -32.26 -13.40
CA GLU A 415 18.12 -31.21 -14.42
C GLU A 415 16.98 -31.45 -15.40
N ASP A 416 16.67 -32.70 -15.73
CA ASP A 416 15.52 -33.03 -16.58
C ASP A 416 14.19 -32.76 -15.87
N PHE A 417 14.09 -33.06 -14.56
CA PHE A 417 12.94 -32.67 -13.74
C PHE A 417 12.78 -31.13 -13.68
N LYS A 418 13.87 -30.39 -13.46
CA LYS A 418 13.86 -28.91 -13.48
C LYS A 418 13.47 -28.36 -14.85
N ARG A 419 13.95 -28.97 -15.94
CA ARG A 419 13.60 -28.57 -17.31
C ARG A 419 12.10 -28.80 -17.58
N ALA A 420 11.61 -30.01 -17.27
CA ALA A 420 10.20 -30.35 -17.42
C ALA A 420 9.29 -29.42 -16.59
N LEU A 421 9.63 -29.16 -15.33
CA LEU A 421 8.90 -28.26 -14.44
C LEU A 421 8.84 -26.82 -14.98
N ARG A 422 9.94 -26.32 -15.58
CA ARG A 422 9.96 -25.00 -16.24
C ARG A 422 9.05 -24.93 -17.45
N SER A 423 8.98 -26.00 -18.26
CA SER A 423 8.16 -26.05 -19.48
C SER A 423 6.73 -26.54 -19.28
N ASP A 424 6.36 -27.02 -18.09
CA ASP A 424 5.07 -27.68 -17.87
C ASP A 424 3.87 -26.73 -18.04
N ARG A 425 2.93 -27.10 -18.91
CA ARG A 425 1.80 -26.24 -19.30
C ARG A 425 0.80 -25.98 -18.17
N MET A 426 0.65 -26.90 -17.20
CA MET A 426 -0.31 -26.75 -16.10
C MET A 426 0.32 -26.03 -14.91
N PHE A 427 1.54 -26.40 -14.53
CA PHE A 427 2.29 -25.72 -13.45
C PHE A 427 2.56 -24.24 -13.81
N ASN A 428 2.89 -23.97 -15.08
CA ASN A 428 3.10 -22.63 -15.62
C ASN A 428 1.88 -22.13 -16.42
N ALA A 429 0.66 -22.56 -16.06
CA ALA A 429 -0.56 -21.97 -16.61
C ALA A 429 -0.62 -20.47 -16.28
N LEU A 430 -1.18 -19.67 -17.19
CA LEU A 430 -1.27 -18.22 -17.01
C LEU A 430 -2.16 -17.88 -15.82
N ARG A 431 -1.60 -17.07 -14.93
CA ARG A 431 -2.30 -16.50 -13.77
C ARG A 431 -2.85 -15.14 -14.17
N ILE A 432 -4.18 -15.06 -14.34
CA ILE A 432 -4.86 -13.85 -14.79
C ILE A 432 -5.98 -13.43 -13.84
N LYS A 433 -6.30 -12.14 -13.87
CA LYS A 433 -7.47 -11.51 -13.26
C LYS A 433 -8.19 -10.67 -14.32
N PHE A 434 -9.43 -10.29 -14.06
CA PHE A 434 -10.08 -9.23 -14.84
C PHE A 434 -9.31 -7.91 -14.69
N GLY A 435 -9.24 -7.15 -15.79
CA GLY A 435 -8.38 -5.97 -15.96
C GLY A 435 -9.15 -4.68 -16.25
N TYR A 436 -10.43 -4.59 -15.90
CA TYR A 436 -11.22 -3.36 -15.99
C TYR A 436 -10.81 -2.34 -14.93
N ALA A 437 -10.42 -2.83 -13.76
CA ALA A 437 -9.91 -2.05 -12.64
C ALA A 437 -8.56 -2.59 -12.13
N VAL A 438 -7.71 -1.70 -11.64
CA VAL A 438 -6.40 -2.01 -11.02
C VAL A 438 -6.11 -1.15 -9.80
N THR A 439 -5.15 -1.59 -8.97
CA THR A 439 -4.62 -0.71 -7.92
C THR A 439 -3.67 0.32 -8.53
N CYS A 440 -3.56 1.50 -7.91
CA CYS A 440 -2.60 2.51 -8.35
C CYS A 440 -1.15 2.00 -8.46
N HIS A 441 -0.71 1.10 -7.56
CA HIS A 441 0.58 0.42 -7.66
C HIS A 441 0.72 -0.43 -8.95
N LYS A 442 -0.32 -1.19 -9.33
CA LYS A 442 -0.34 -1.94 -10.60
C LYS A 442 -0.48 -1.04 -11.84
N ALA A 443 -0.90 0.21 -11.65
CA ALA A 443 -0.99 1.21 -12.72
C ALA A 443 0.34 1.94 -13.00
N GLN A 444 1.36 1.81 -12.13
CA GLN A 444 2.69 2.40 -12.35
C GLN A 444 3.32 1.87 -13.65
N GLY A 445 3.97 2.76 -14.41
CA GLY A 445 4.46 2.47 -15.77
C GLY A 445 3.37 2.32 -16.84
N GLY A 446 2.08 2.39 -16.49
CA GLY A 446 0.97 2.44 -17.45
C GLY A 446 0.50 3.85 -17.76
N GLU A 447 -0.12 4.02 -18.91
CA GLU A 447 -0.77 5.25 -19.38
C GLU A 447 -2.00 4.84 -20.21
N TRP A 448 -3.11 5.57 -20.08
CA TRP A 448 -4.39 5.29 -20.73
C TRP A 448 -5.07 6.59 -21.16
N SER A 449 -5.81 6.55 -22.27
CA SER A 449 -6.57 7.68 -22.79
C SER A 449 -7.64 8.16 -21.80
N SER A 450 -8.38 7.22 -21.19
CA SER A 450 -9.40 7.52 -20.17
C SER A 450 -9.15 6.77 -18.86
N VAL A 451 -9.12 7.50 -17.75
CA VAL A 451 -8.94 6.94 -16.40
C VAL A 451 -10.09 7.37 -15.51
N ILE A 452 -10.64 6.43 -14.74
CA ILE A 452 -11.52 6.72 -13.61
C ILE A 452 -10.72 6.48 -12.32
N ILE A 453 -10.71 7.44 -11.39
CA ILE A 453 -10.04 7.31 -10.08
C ILE A 453 -11.09 7.28 -8.98
N ASP A 454 -11.09 6.22 -8.17
CA ASP A 454 -11.70 6.21 -6.84
C ASP A 454 -10.77 6.89 -5.84
N ALA A 455 -11.01 8.17 -5.56
CA ALA A 455 -10.22 8.96 -4.62
C ALA A 455 -10.69 8.82 -3.16
N ALA A 456 -11.67 7.95 -2.87
CA ALA A 456 -12.18 7.70 -1.53
C ALA A 456 -11.14 7.07 -0.58
N ALA A 457 -10.03 6.53 -1.13
CA ALA A 457 -8.93 5.80 -0.51
C ALA A 457 -8.86 5.82 1.04
N HIS A 458 -8.86 4.62 1.63
CA HIS A 458 -8.92 4.42 3.08
C HIS A 458 -7.74 5.03 3.84
N GLY A 459 -8.05 5.62 4.99
CA GLY A 459 -7.09 6.19 5.94
C GLY A 459 -7.05 7.71 5.91
N ALA A 460 -6.05 8.28 6.58
CA ALA A 460 -5.82 9.72 6.58
C ALA A 460 -5.47 10.22 5.16
N LYS A 461 -6.14 11.26 4.71
CA LYS A 461 -5.97 11.85 3.36
C LYS A 461 -5.02 13.06 3.34
N ASN A 462 -4.69 13.59 4.51
CA ASN A 462 -3.79 14.73 4.75
C ASN A 462 -2.32 14.29 4.96
N ASN A 463 -1.79 13.38 4.13
CA ASN A 463 -0.41 12.93 4.26
C ASN A 463 0.33 12.62 2.95
N SER A 464 1.65 12.53 3.11
CA SER A 464 2.68 12.20 2.12
C SER A 464 2.38 10.99 1.22
N ASN A 465 1.67 9.98 1.74
CA ASN A 465 1.37 8.76 0.99
C ASN A 465 0.12 8.95 0.12
N TYR A 466 -0.94 9.57 0.66
CA TYR A 466 -2.15 9.85 -0.11
C TYR A 466 -1.88 10.80 -1.27
N PHE A 467 -1.09 11.87 -1.06
CA PHE A 467 -0.74 12.80 -2.14
C PHE A 467 0.08 12.11 -3.25
N ARG A 468 1.02 11.22 -2.91
CA ARG A 468 1.76 10.42 -3.90
C ARG A 468 0.87 9.42 -4.63
N TRP A 469 -0.05 8.78 -3.92
CA TRP A 469 -1.05 7.88 -4.51
C TRP A 469 -1.89 8.63 -5.54
N LEU A 470 -2.43 9.79 -5.16
CA LEU A 470 -3.27 10.61 -6.04
C LEU A 470 -2.48 11.19 -7.21
N TYR A 471 -1.25 11.69 -6.99
CA TYR A 471 -0.35 12.13 -8.07
C TYR A 471 -0.06 10.99 -9.06
N THR A 472 0.25 9.79 -8.55
CA THR A 472 0.53 8.62 -9.39
C THR A 472 -0.69 8.25 -10.22
N ALA A 473 -1.88 8.21 -9.62
CA ALA A 473 -3.14 7.89 -10.29
C ALA A 473 -3.53 8.93 -11.36
N ILE A 474 -3.49 10.23 -11.03
CA ILE A 474 -3.81 11.33 -11.96
C ILE A 474 -2.87 11.33 -13.17
N THR A 475 -1.58 11.06 -12.97
CA THR A 475 -0.59 11.01 -14.06
C THR A 475 -0.70 9.79 -14.98
N ARG A 476 -1.61 8.84 -14.71
CA ARG A 476 -1.89 7.71 -15.61
C ARG A 476 -2.78 8.08 -16.79
N SER A 477 -3.51 9.19 -16.72
CA SER A 477 -4.34 9.69 -17.84
C SER A 477 -3.50 10.53 -18.81
N SER A 478 -3.70 10.29 -20.11
CA SER A 478 -3.18 11.12 -21.20
C SER A 478 -4.23 12.09 -21.78
N GLU A 479 -5.53 11.82 -21.60
CA GLU A 479 -6.61 12.64 -22.15
C GLU A 479 -7.70 12.99 -21.14
N ASN A 480 -8.49 12.00 -20.73
CA ASN A 480 -9.69 12.18 -19.91
C ASN A 480 -9.49 11.53 -18.54
N LEU A 481 -9.90 12.25 -17.51
CA LEU A 481 -9.79 11.82 -16.13
C LEU A 481 -11.09 12.09 -15.38
N TYR A 482 -11.70 11.04 -14.86
CA TYR A 482 -12.92 11.10 -14.05
C TYR A 482 -12.55 10.80 -12.59
N VAL A 483 -12.99 11.63 -11.65
CA VAL A 483 -12.64 11.45 -10.22
C VAL A 483 -13.90 11.28 -9.38
N LEU A 484 -13.99 10.12 -8.74
CA LEU A 484 -15.00 9.74 -7.77
C LEU A 484 -14.51 10.05 -6.35
N ASP A 485 -15.40 10.55 -5.49
CA ASP A 485 -15.20 10.71 -4.04
C ASP A 485 -13.91 11.44 -3.61
N ALA A 486 -13.54 12.46 -4.40
CA ALA A 486 -12.39 13.31 -4.14
C ALA A 486 -12.55 14.09 -2.81
N PRO A 487 -11.67 13.90 -1.82
CA PRO A 487 -11.70 14.71 -0.61
C PRO A 487 -11.31 16.16 -0.91
N HIS A 488 -12.11 17.09 -0.37
CA HIS A 488 -11.84 18.52 -0.39
C HIS A 488 -11.66 19.01 1.04
N TYR A 489 -10.58 19.76 1.30
CA TYR A 489 -10.36 20.44 2.57
C TYR A 489 -9.42 21.63 2.39
N ASP A 490 -9.76 22.75 3.02
CA ASP A 490 -8.96 23.98 3.04
C ASP A 490 -8.85 24.54 4.47
N ASN A 491 -7.89 25.44 4.72
CA ASN A 491 -7.67 26.03 6.04
C ASN A 491 -8.88 26.83 6.59
N GLY A 492 -9.88 27.13 5.75
CA GLY A 492 -11.14 27.75 6.17
C GLY A 492 -12.14 26.79 6.84
N ASP A 493 -12.06 25.48 6.56
CA ASP A 493 -13.01 24.50 7.10
C ASP A 493 -12.75 24.18 8.58
N ALA A 494 -11.52 24.42 9.05
CA ALA A 494 -11.06 24.16 10.42
C ALA A 494 -11.43 25.25 11.44
N LEU A 495 -12.07 26.36 11.02
CA LEU A 495 -12.44 27.49 11.88
C LEU A 495 -13.96 27.76 11.89
N LYS A 496 -14.77 26.72 11.98
CA LYS A 496 -16.11 26.87 12.55
C LYS A 496 -16.00 26.98 14.07
N ILE A 497 -16.00 28.22 14.56
CA ILE A 497 -16.25 28.51 15.98
C ILE A 497 -17.63 27.93 16.33
N VAL A 498 -17.64 26.81 17.05
CA VAL A 498 -18.88 26.25 17.61
C VAL A 498 -19.34 27.23 18.69
N LYS A 499 -20.38 28.01 18.39
CA LYS A 499 -21.13 28.73 19.43
C LYS A 499 -21.78 27.68 20.33
N ILE A 500 -21.18 27.45 21.50
CA ILE A 500 -21.80 26.68 22.57
C ILE A 500 -23.05 27.45 23.01
N PRO A 501 -24.27 26.87 22.92
CA PRO A 501 -25.47 27.52 23.41
C PRO A 501 -25.38 27.68 24.93
N GLY A 502 -25.54 28.90 25.45
CA GLY A 502 -25.65 29.17 26.89
C GLY A 502 -24.49 29.91 27.58
N MET A 503 -23.46 30.37 26.86
CA MET A 503 -22.41 31.21 27.46
C MET A 503 -22.74 32.72 27.35
N PRO A 504 -22.69 33.53 28.43
CA PRO A 504 -22.95 34.96 28.36
C PRO A 504 -21.90 35.71 27.54
N THR A 505 -22.34 36.69 26.74
CA THR A 505 -21.44 37.56 25.99
C THR A 505 -20.72 38.54 26.90
N GLY A 506 -19.44 38.31 27.19
CA GLY A 506 -18.56 39.35 27.76
C GLY A 506 -17.46 38.87 28.70
N VAL A 507 -16.39 38.28 28.17
CA VAL A 507 -15.06 38.33 28.81
C VAL A 507 -14.01 38.61 27.73
N SER A 508 -13.31 39.72 27.85
CA SER A 508 -12.11 40.04 27.08
C SER A 508 -10.92 39.35 27.72
N VAL A 509 -10.22 38.47 27.00
CA VAL A 509 -8.91 37.97 27.42
C VAL A 509 -7.83 38.63 26.57
N ALA A 510 -7.16 39.62 27.17
CA ALA A 510 -5.95 40.21 26.61
C ALA A 510 -4.75 39.27 26.89
N GLY A 511 -3.78 39.26 25.97
CA GLY A 511 -2.43 38.76 26.24
C GLY A 511 -2.15 37.31 25.88
N VAL A 512 -1.83 37.05 24.60
CA VAL A 512 -0.75 36.12 24.24
C VAL A 512 0.11 36.80 23.18
N SER A 513 1.31 37.22 23.57
CA SER A 513 2.26 37.88 22.67
C SER A 513 2.87 36.90 21.68
N ARG A 514 3.11 37.34 20.44
CA ARG A 514 3.96 36.60 19.49
C ARG A 514 5.40 36.55 20.01
N VAL A 515 6.04 35.40 19.85
CA VAL A 515 7.51 35.30 19.87
C VAL A 515 7.95 35.20 18.42
N ASP A 516 8.31 36.35 17.84
CA ASP A 516 8.92 36.41 16.52
C ASP A 516 10.42 36.13 16.64
N ILE A 517 10.94 35.10 15.96
CA ILE A 517 12.38 34.95 15.71
C ILE A 517 12.63 35.36 14.26
N ALA A 518 13.24 36.53 14.09
CA ALA A 518 13.47 37.14 12.79
C ALA A 518 14.68 36.54 12.06
N THR A 519 14.59 36.49 10.72
CA THR A 519 15.74 36.44 9.81
C THR A 519 15.81 37.77 9.02
N PRO A 520 17.02 38.32 8.78
CA PRO A 520 17.14 39.68 8.27
C PRO A 520 17.10 39.76 6.74
N HIS A 521 16.43 40.80 6.22
CA HIS A 521 16.62 41.32 4.87
C HIS A 521 17.11 42.77 4.92
N PRO A 522 18.06 43.19 4.06
CA PRO A 522 18.56 44.56 4.05
C PRO A 522 17.65 45.51 3.25
N THR A 523 17.07 46.46 3.98
CA THR A 523 16.98 47.90 3.68
C THR A 523 16.66 48.42 2.26
N ALA A 524 15.57 49.19 2.24
CA ALA A 524 15.48 50.60 1.78
C ALA A 524 14.79 50.92 0.44
N ALA A 525 13.65 51.62 0.59
CA ALA A 525 13.10 52.59 -0.36
C ALA A 525 12.48 53.75 0.44
N PRO A 526 12.59 55.00 -0.05
CA PRO A 526 11.60 56.08 0.16
C PRO A 526 11.22 56.75 -1.19
N THR A 527 10.10 57.46 -1.41
CA THR A 527 9.00 57.98 -0.56
C THR A 527 7.79 58.41 -1.43
N THR A 528 6.55 58.16 -0.95
CA THR A 528 5.29 58.99 -0.92
C THR A 528 5.05 60.22 -1.85
N PRO A 529 3.81 60.82 -1.91
CA PRO A 529 2.43 60.30 -2.09
C PRO A 529 1.57 61.21 -3.05
N ILE A 530 0.22 61.02 -3.14
CA ILE A 530 -0.88 62.06 -3.24
C ILE A 530 -2.24 61.40 -3.62
N THR A 531 -3.37 62.02 -3.19
CA THR A 531 -4.80 61.59 -3.31
C THR A 531 -5.68 62.68 -4.02
N PRO A 532 -7.05 62.71 -3.97
CA PRO A 532 -8.02 61.86 -4.71
C PRO A 532 -9.20 62.61 -5.43
N ALA A 533 -10.06 61.88 -6.18
CA ALA A 533 -11.41 62.23 -6.71
C ALA A 533 -12.12 60.97 -7.30
N SER A 534 -13.44 60.82 -7.56
CA SER A 534 -14.71 61.49 -7.15
C SER A 534 -15.94 60.54 -7.43
N ALA A 535 -17.17 61.04 -7.70
CA ALA A 535 -18.46 60.31 -7.95
C ALA A 535 -19.41 61.19 -8.82
N PRO A 536 -20.77 61.02 -9.01
CA PRO A 536 -21.82 60.07 -8.51
C PRO A 536 -22.80 59.51 -9.63
N VAL A 537 -23.93 58.78 -9.44
CA VAL A 537 -25.32 59.14 -8.95
C VAL A 537 -26.29 57.91 -8.86
N LYS A 538 -27.04 57.81 -7.74
CA LYS A 538 -28.46 57.42 -7.36
C LYS A 538 -29.48 56.75 -8.35
N THR A 539 -30.65 56.13 -7.98
CA THR A 539 -31.57 56.18 -6.78
C THR A 539 -32.58 54.97 -6.63
N GLU A 540 -33.29 54.91 -5.48
CA GLU A 540 -34.35 54.01 -4.87
C GLU A 540 -35.83 54.22 -5.36
N PRO A 541 -36.98 53.73 -4.75
CA PRO A 541 -37.28 52.89 -3.54
C PRO A 541 -38.42 51.79 -3.67
N ALA A 542 -38.91 51.22 -2.53
CA ALA A 542 -39.97 50.17 -2.32
C ALA A 542 -41.43 50.69 -2.09
N PRO A 543 -42.46 49.83 -1.79
CA PRO A 543 -42.94 49.65 -0.38
C PRO A 543 -43.64 48.30 0.01
N GLU A 544 -44.12 48.20 1.27
CA GLU A 544 -44.79 47.06 1.99
C GLU A 544 -46.31 47.30 2.24
N PRO A 545 -47.17 46.32 2.66
CA PRO A 545 -47.63 46.25 4.09
C PRO A 545 -48.11 44.85 4.64
N GLN A 546 -48.54 44.79 5.93
CA GLN A 546 -48.90 43.62 6.79
C GLN A 546 -50.45 43.40 6.96
N PRO A 547 -51.06 42.88 8.09
CA PRO A 547 -50.83 41.69 8.99
C PRO A 547 -52.14 40.88 9.34
N VAL A 548 -52.08 39.74 10.08
CA VAL A 548 -53.19 39.23 10.97
C VAL A 548 -52.67 38.42 12.20
N ASN A 549 -53.40 38.46 13.32
CA ASN A 549 -53.13 37.87 14.67
C ASN A 549 -53.84 36.51 14.94
N HIS A 550 -53.43 35.75 15.99
CA HIS A 550 -54.27 35.42 17.19
C HIS A 550 -53.63 34.44 18.23
N MET A 551 -53.48 34.94 19.47
CA MET A 551 -53.86 34.39 20.80
C MET A 551 -53.26 33.12 21.46
N SER A 552 -52.78 33.31 22.69
CA SER A 552 -52.70 32.35 23.84
C SER A 552 -53.82 32.66 24.87
N PRO A 553 -54.10 31.91 25.97
CA PRO A 553 -53.19 31.53 27.10
C PRO A 553 -53.38 30.03 27.54
N SER A 554 -52.97 29.46 28.69
CA SER A 554 -52.62 29.93 30.06
C SER A 554 -51.83 28.88 30.89
N THR A 555 -51.02 29.33 31.88
CA THR A 555 -50.31 28.55 32.92
C THR A 555 -51.15 28.40 34.22
N PRO A 556 -50.81 27.51 35.21
CA PRO A 556 -49.80 27.83 36.25
C PRO A 556 -48.96 26.66 36.84
N SER A 557 -47.83 26.99 37.47
CA SER A 557 -47.02 26.14 38.39
C SER A 557 -47.54 26.26 39.85
N PRO A 558 -47.00 25.54 40.89
CA PRO A 558 -45.79 26.03 41.59
C PRO A 558 -44.89 25.02 42.37
N ASN A 559 -43.73 25.51 42.85
CA ASN A 559 -42.89 25.07 43.99
C ASN A 559 -42.22 23.65 43.96
N GLU A 560 -41.08 23.39 44.61
CA GLU A 560 -40.27 24.16 45.60
C GLU A 560 -38.77 23.80 45.50
N ASN A 561 -37.88 24.54 46.20
CA ASN A 561 -36.41 24.38 46.18
C ASN A 561 -35.91 24.15 47.63
N PRO A 562 -34.86 23.31 47.90
CA PRO A 562 -33.51 23.90 48.02
C PRO A 562 -32.31 22.96 47.69
N ALA A 563 -31.11 23.55 47.57
CA ALA A 563 -29.80 22.87 47.54
C ALA A 563 -29.21 22.70 48.97
N PRO A 564 -27.95 22.21 49.21
CA PRO A 564 -26.93 21.62 48.31
C PRO A 564 -26.23 20.33 48.86
N LYS A 565 -25.29 19.71 48.11
CA LYS A 565 -23.92 19.29 48.54
C LYS A 565 -23.19 18.38 47.54
N ASP A 566 -21.86 18.44 47.55
CA ASP A 566 -20.94 17.55 46.82
C ASP A 566 -21.00 16.09 47.29
N ALA A 567 -21.02 15.17 46.31
CA ALA A 567 -20.36 13.86 46.39
C ALA A 567 -20.24 13.28 44.97
N GLY A 568 -19.05 12.81 44.58
CA GLY A 568 -18.84 12.20 43.27
C GLY A 568 -19.53 10.84 43.17
N ASN A 569 -20.24 10.59 42.06
CA ASN A 569 -20.91 9.31 41.83
C ASN A 569 -20.41 8.62 40.56
N LYS A 570 -20.01 7.35 40.70
CA LYS A 570 -19.92 6.42 39.58
C LYS A 570 -21.33 6.23 39.01
N VAL A 571 -21.48 6.23 37.70
CA VAL A 571 -22.74 5.78 37.08
C VAL A 571 -22.73 4.25 37.07
N GLU A 572 -23.44 3.64 38.02
CA GLU A 572 -23.80 2.23 37.92
C GLU A 572 -24.89 2.07 36.85
N VAL A 573 -24.57 1.30 35.80
CA VAL A 573 -25.53 0.92 34.77
C VAL A 573 -25.96 -0.51 35.08
N ASN A 574 -27.14 -0.69 35.67
CA ASN A 574 -27.69 -2.01 35.92
C ASN A 574 -28.07 -2.66 34.58
N ALA A 575 -27.27 -3.63 34.14
CA ALA A 575 -27.59 -4.47 32.99
C ALA A 575 -28.67 -5.49 33.36
N SER A 576 -29.73 -5.60 32.55
CA SER A 576 -30.79 -6.61 32.70
C SER A 576 -30.33 -8.04 32.39
N TYR A 577 -29.19 -8.19 31.72
CA TYR A 577 -28.56 -9.46 31.36
C TYR A 577 -27.20 -9.61 32.05
N GLN A 578 -26.98 -10.76 32.70
CA GLN A 578 -25.72 -11.10 33.35
C GLN A 578 -25.01 -12.24 32.59
N PRO A 579 -23.95 -11.94 31.82
CA PRO A 579 -23.12 -12.97 31.18
C PRO A 579 -22.18 -13.65 32.18
N GLU A 580 -21.91 -14.94 31.96
CA GLU A 580 -20.84 -15.67 32.64
C GLU A 580 -19.55 -15.60 31.82
N PHE A 581 -18.47 -15.07 32.42
CA PHE A 581 -17.13 -15.03 31.82
C PHE A 581 -16.19 -16.02 32.49
N ALA A 582 -15.34 -16.68 31.71
CA ALA A 582 -14.31 -17.58 32.24
C ALA A 582 -13.12 -16.79 32.83
N PRO A 583 -12.35 -17.37 33.79
CA PRO A 583 -11.13 -16.76 34.31
C PRO A 583 -10.16 -16.35 33.18
N GLY A 584 -9.59 -15.15 33.27
CA GLY A 584 -8.69 -14.58 32.26
C GLY A 584 -9.36 -13.77 31.14
N GLN A 585 -10.70 -13.64 31.12
CA GLN A 585 -11.44 -12.88 30.10
C GLN A 585 -11.70 -11.40 30.45
N GLU A 586 -10.79 -10.75 31.19
CA GLU A 586 -10.96 -9.37 31.68
C GLU A 586 -11.18 -8.33 30.55
N SER A 587 -10.64 -8.58 29.37
CA SER A 587 -10.85 -7.77 28.16
C SER A 587 -12.30 -7.83 27.68
N LEU A 588 -12.92 -9.01 27.69
CA LEU A 588 -14.32 -9.21 27.29
C LEU A 588 -15.28 -8.56 28.29
N VAL A 589 -15.00 -8.68 29.59
CA VAL A 589 -15.73 -7.97 30.65
C VAL A 589 -15.75 -6.45 30.40
N LYS A 590 -14.59 -5.85 30.03
CA LYS A 590 -14.49 -4.42 29.71
C LYS A 590 -15.23 -4.03 28.43
N ILE A 591 -15.20 -4.90 27.40
CA ILE A 591 -15.97 -4.69 26.17
C ILE A 591 -17.47 -4.72 26.47
N PHE A 592 -17.95 -5.72 27.21
CA PHE A 592 -19.36 -5.85 27.61
C PHE A 592 -19.86 -4.61 28.34
N TRP A 593 -19.21 -4.17 29.42
CA TRP A 593 -19.62 -2.98 30.14
C TRP A 593 -19.59 -1.71 29.29
N LYS A 594 -18.63 -1.61 28.34
CA LYS A 594 -18.56 -0.46 27.43
C LYS A 594 -19.68 -0.49 26.39
N VAL A 595 -20.02 -1.65 25.83
CA VAL A 595 -21.18 -1.86 24.96
C VAL A 595 -22.46 -1.45 25.69
N THR A 596 -22.72 -2.03 26.87
CA THR A 596 -23.88 -1.70 27.72
C THR A 596 -23.98 -0.19 28.00
N SER A 597 -22.86 0.48 28.32
CA SER A 597 -22.85 1.93 28.58
C SER A 597 -23.24 2.80 27.37
N LEU A 598 -23.11 2.29 26.14
CA LEU A 598 -23.42 3.00 24.90
C LEU A 598 -24.83 2.69 24.36
N THR A 599 -25.40 1.53 24.70
CA THR A 599 -26.68 1.07 24.17
C THR A 599 -27.84 1.23 25.15
N ALA A 600 -27.62 1.00 26.45
CA ALA A 600 -28.67 1.08 27.46
C ALA A 600 -29.35 2.47 27.56
N PRO A 601 -28.66 3.62 27.45
CA PRO A 601 -29.31 4.94 27.46
C PRO A 601 -30.25 5.20 26.28
N ALA A 602 -30.23 4.34 25.25
CA ALA A 602 -31.09 4.40 24.08
C ALA A 602 -32.20 3.33 24.08
N GLY A 603 -32.41 2.63 25.21
CA GLY A 603 -33.46 1.63 25.38
C GLY A 603 -33.13 0.21 24.87
N TYR A 604 -31.93 -0.02 24.33
CA TYR A 604 -31.53 -1.36 23.87
C TYR A 604 -31.12 -2.25 25.05
N GLU A 605 -31.86 -3.33 25.26
CA GLU A 605 -31.53 -4.38 26.22
C GLU A 605 -30.68 -5.46 25.55
N ILE A 606 -29.57 -5.89 26.19
CA ILE A 606 -28.84 -7.09 25.75
C ILE A 606 -29.66 -8.30 26.20
N THR A 607 -29.86 -9.27 25.30
CA THR A 607 -30.67 -10.48 25.57
C THR A 607 -29.87 -11.78 25.44
N ASP A 608 -28.77 -11.76 24.69
CA ASP A 608 -27.88 -12.90 24.48
C ASP A 608 -26.48 -12.42 24.04
N LEU A 609 -25.44 -13.14 24.44
CA LEU A 609 -24.04 -12.88 24.13
C LEU A 609 -23.30 -14.19 23.85
N ALA A 610 -22.84 -14.36 22.61
CA ALA A 610 -22.04 -15.52 22.21
C ALA A 610 -20.57 -15.16 21.96
N HIS A 611 -19.68 -15.70 22.78
CA HIS A 611 -18.23 -15.54 22.60
C HIS A 611 -17.70 -16.50 21.52
N LYS A 612 -16.86 -15.99 20.61
CA LYS A 612 -16.14 -16.75 19.58
C LYS A 612 -14.68 -16.28 19.49
N GLN A 613 -13.83 -17.04 18.82
CA GLN A 613 -12.45 -16.63 18.59
C GLN A 613 -12.44 -15.33 17.76
N TYR A 614 -11.82 -14.28 18.30
CA TYR A 614 -11.71 -12.94 17.69
C TYR A 614 -13.03 -12.18 17.43
N HIS A 615 -14.17 -12.63 17.97
CA HIS A 615 -15.42 -11.86 17.90
C HIS A 615 -16.46 -12.26 18.96
N GLU A 616 -17.29 -11.30 19.34
CA GLU A 616 -18.50 -11.49 20.13
C GLU A 616 -19.74 -11.19 19.29
N ILE A 617 -20.83 -11.92 19.54
CA ILE A 617 -22.12 -11.70 18.89
C ILE A 617 -23.12 -11.29 19.98
N TYR A 618 -23.56 -10.03 19.93
CA TYR A 618 -24.55 -9.46 20.84
C TYR A 618 -25.93 -9.50 20.18
N SER A 619 -26.94 -10.00 20.90
CA SER A 619 -28.36 -9.84 20.54
C SER A 619 -28.99 -8.75 21.41
N PHE A 620 -29.49 -7.70 20.78
CA PHE A 620 -30.19 -6.59 21.43
C PHE A 620 -31.69 -6.66 21.18
N LYS A 621 -32.51 -6.29 22.15
CA LYS A 621 -33.95 -6.04 22.01
C LYS A 621 -34.22 -4.54 22.20
N LEU A 622 -35.02 -3.96 21.31
CA LEU A 622 -35.63 -2.63 21.47
C LEU A 622 -37.10 -2.78 21.07
N ASP A 623 -38.01 -2.36 21.96
CA ASP A 623 -39.45 -2.62 21.88
C ASP A 623 -39.76 -4.12 21.65
N GLU A 624 -40.17 -4.53 20.44
CA GLU A 624 -40.34 -5.96 20.07
C GLU A 624 -39.34 -6.47 19.02
N THR A 625 -38.35 -5.64 18.63
CA THR A 625 -37.41 -5.96 17.56
C THR A 625 -36.09 -6.51 18.11
N LEU A 626 -35.74 -7.75 17.73
CA LEU A 626 -34.44 -8.36 18.01
C LEU A 626 -33.42 -8.02 16.92
N THR A 627 -32.28 -7.46 17.30
CA THR A 627 -31.21 -7.00 16.40
C THR A 627 -29.87 -7.62 16.79
N ARG A 628 -29.09 -8.12 15.83
CA ARG A 628 -27.80 -8.81 16.11
C ARG A 628 -26.60 -8.07 15.54
N ILE A 629 -25.61 -7.80 16.39
CA ILE A 629 -24.34 -7.16 16.02
C ILE A 629 -23.17 -8.08 16.38
N THR A 630 -22.29 -8.32 15.42
CA THR A 630 -21.00 -9.00 15.63
C THR A 630 -19.88 -7.98 15.81
N ILE A 631 -19.24 -7.98 16.97
CA ILE A 631 -18.09 -7.13 17.31
C ILE A 631 -16.81 -7.96 17.17
N ASN A 632 -15.95 -7.61 16.21
CA ASN A 632 -14.71 -8.35 15.90
C ASN A 632 -13.53 -7.64 16.57
N TYR A 633 -12.70 -8.36 17.32
CA TYR A 633 -11.49 -7.86 17.97
C TYR A 633 -10.25 -8.67 17.55
N LYS A 634 -9.10 -8.01 17.52
CA LYS A 634 -7.81 -8.65 17.20
C LYS A 634 -7.26 -9.40 18.42
N GLY A 635 -6.19 -10.18 18.20
CA GLY A 635 -5.46 -10.87 19.29
C GLY A 635 -4.78 -9.94 20.31
N ASP A 636 -4.80 -8.63 20.11
CA ASP A 636 -4.40 -7.59 21.08
C ASP A 636 -5.60 -6.98 21.83
N GLY A 637 -6.81 -7.54 21.68
CA GLY A 637 -8.05 -7.07 22.31
C GLY A 637 -8.74 -5.91 21.58
N LYS A 638 -8.09 -5.29 20.59
CA LYS A 638 -8.64 -4.08 19.93
C LYS A 638 -9.81 -4.41 19.02
N ILE A 639 -10.95 -3.79 19.31
CA ILE A 639 -12.13 -3.86 18.44
C ILE A 639 -11.79 -3.25 17.08
N SER A 640 -11.93 -4.07 16.05
CA SER A 640 -11.39 -3.87 14.71
C SER A 640 -12.46 -3.67 13.64
N LYS A 641 -13.64 -4.27 13.82
CA LYS A 641 -14.78 -4.13 12.90
C LYS A 641 -16.08 -4.56 13.59
N MET A 642 -17.18 -3.89 13.26
CA MET A 642 -18.53 -4.35 13.58
C MET A 642 -19.23 -4.81 12.31
N ARG A 643 -20.14 -5.78 12.44
CA ARG A 643 -21.02 -6.25 11.36
C ARG A 643 -22.43 -6.44 11.90
N ALA A 644 -23.40 -5.88 11.19
CA ALA A 644 -24.77 -6.37 11.21
C ALA A 644 -24.92 -7.49 10.16
N ASN A 645 -25.90 -8.38 10.36
CA ASN A 645 -26.25 -9.36 9.33
C ASN A 645 -27.22 -8.78 8.29
N ASP A 646 -28.08 -7.84 8.70
CA ASP A 646 -29.03 -7.11 7.86
C ASP A 646 -28.87 -5.58 8.05
N MET A 647 -29.37 -4.78 7.12
CA MET A 647 -29.24 -3.31 7.15
C MET A 647 -30.60 -2.64 7.36
N THR A 648 -31.17 -2.78 8.56
CA THR A 648 -32.36 -2.02 9.00
C THR A 648 -31.97 -0.80 9.82
N ASP A 649 -32.89 0.15 10.03
CA ASP A 649 -32.62 1.38 10.77
C ASP A 649 -32.09 1.12 12.20
N HIS A 650 -32.59 0.07 12.88
CA HIS A 650 -32.07 -0.37 14.18
C HIS A 650 -30.60 -0.86 14.12
N HIS A 651 -30.19 -1.53 13.04
CA HIS A 651 -28.80 -1.94 12.86
C HIS A 651 -27.90 -0.72 12.60
N LEU A 652 -28.39 0.28 11.85
CA LEU A 652 -27.65 1.51 11.56
C LEU A 652 -27.47 2.38 12.82
N ASP A 653 -28.52 2.53 13.63
CA ASP A 653 -28.47 3.24 14.91
C ASP A 653 -27.53 2.54 15.93
N LEU A 654 -27.63 1.21 16.07
CA LEU A 654 -26.69 0.44 16.90
C LEU A 654 -25.24 0.57 16.41
N ILE A 655 -24.97 0.46 15.10
CA ILE A 655 -23.63 0.66 14.55
C ILE A 655 -23.12 2.08 14.81
N ALA A 656 -23.96 3.11 14.70
CA ALA A 656 -23.57 4.49 14.99
C ALA A 656 -23.24 4.70 16.47
N ARG A 657 -24.03 4.15 17.40
CA ARG A 657 -23.79 4.22 18.86
C ARG A 657 -22.57 3.44 19.30
N LEU A 658 -22.32 2.30 18.65
CA LEU A 658 -21.17 1.44 18.94
C LEU A 658 -19.90 1.87 18.17
N GLN A 659 -19.99 2.78 17.19
CA GLN A 659 -18.85 3.30 16.43
C GLN A 659 -17.66 3.78 17.30
N PRO A 660 -17.86 4.45 18.46
CA PRO A 660 -16.77 4.85 19.36
C PRO A 660 -15.97 3.71 20.00
N LEU A 661 -16.43 2.45 19.90
CA LEU A 661 -15.66 1.28 20.31
C LEU A 661 -14.59 0.88 19.28
N ILE A 662 -14.65 1.35 18.03
CA ILE A 662 -13.64 0.99 17.02
C ILE A 662 -12.29 1.62 17.41
N GLY A 663 -11.32 0.79 17.74
CA GLY A 663 -10.04 1.22 18.32
C GLY A 663 -10.03 1.36 19.85
N PHE A 664 -11.12 1.03 20.55
CA PHE A 664 -11.13 0.89 22.01
C PHE A 664 -10.15 -0.18 22.44
N ASP A 665 -9.30 0.16 23.41
CA ASP A 665 -8.32 -0.74 24.00
C ASP A 665 -8.95 -1.44 25.21
N SER A 666 -9.36 -2.70 25.03
CA SER A 666 -9.86 -3.52 26.15
C SER A 666 -8.76 -3.86 27.15
N VAL A 667 -7.51 -3.78 26.71
CA VAL A 667 -6.33 -3.72 27.58
C VAL A 667 -6.13 -2.24 27.89
N GLY A 668 -6.52 -1.80 29.08
CA GLY A 668 -6.27 -0.42 29.50
C GLY A 668 -4.77 -0.10 29.48
N PRO A 669 -4.38 1.19 29.56
CA PRO A 669 -2.98 1.52 29.82
C PRO A 669 -2.53 0.73 31.06
N PRO A 670 -1.31 0.16 31.07
CA PRO A 670 -0.77 -0.43 32.28
C PRO A 670 -0.89 0.60 33.41
N ALA A 671 -1.41 0.17 34.57
CA ALA A 671 -1.33 1.02 35.74
C ALA A 671 0.15 1.38 35.94
N ALA A 672 0.46 2.67 36.11
CA ALA A 672 1.83 3.11 36.35
C ALA A 672 2.40 2.28 37.51
N PRO A 673 3.59 1.68 37.36
CA PRO A 673 4.10 0.74 38.34
C PRO A 673 4.25 1.44 39.69
N THR A 674 3.52 0.94 40.69
CA THR A 674 3.68 1.38 42.07
C THR A 674 5.14 1.17 42.47
N PRO A 675 5.88 2.22 42.89
CA PRO A 675 7.30 2.05 43.20
C PRO A 675 7.49 1.10 44.37
N GLY A 676 8.06 -0.09 44.11
CA GLY A 676 8.42 -1.05 45.16
C GLY A 676 8.20 -2.54 44.85
N THR A 677 7.42 -2.91 43.82
CA THR A 677 7.17 -4.33 43.50
C THR A 677 7.99 -4.77 42.29
N ILE A 678 9.01 -5.60 42.51
CA ILE A 678 9.77 -6.24 41.43
C ILE A 678 8.87 -7.33 40.81
N PRO A 679 8.60 -7.32 39.50
CA PRO A 679 7.83 -8.38 38.86
C PRO A 679 8.59 -9.71 38.92
N SER A 680 7.92 -10.75 39.42
CA SER A 680 8.43 -12.13 39.40
C SER A 680 7.91 -12.85 38.15
N PHE A 681 8.81 -13.26 37.26
CA PHE A 681 8.50 -14.05 36.08
C PHE A 681 8.72 -15.54 36.36
N THR A 682 7.96 -16.42 35.69
CA THR A 682 8.11 -17.88 35.80
C THR A 682 8.42 -18.48 34.44
N PHE A 683 9.52 -19.21 34.32
CA PHE A 683 10.05 -19.70 33.05
C PHE A 683 9.69 -21.17 32.80
N PRO A 684 9.24 -21.54 31.59
CA PRO A 684 8.87 -22.92 31.27
C PRO A 684 10.08 -23.84 31.09
N GLU A 685 11.28 -23.29 30.86
CA GLU A 685 12.52 -24.05 30.73
C GLU A 685 13.72 -23.33 31.37
N PRO A 686 14.68 -24.04 32.02
CA PRO A 686 15.80 -23.41 32.74
C PRO A 686 16.70 -22.50 31.90
N PHE A 687 16.88 -22.78 30.60
CA PHE A 687 17.71 -21.95 29.73
C PHE A 687 17.09 -20.57 29.43
N LEU A 688 15.78 -20.43 29.60
CA LEU A 688 15.06 -19.15 29.46
C LEU A 688 15.23 -18.30 30.71
N GLU A 689 15.30 -18.93 31.88
CA GLU A 689 15.60 -18.27 33.17
C GLU A 689 17.06 -17.78 33.21
N GLU A 690 18.01 -18.62 32.77
CA GLU A 690 19.43 -18.23 32.61
C GLU A 690 19.58 -17.06 31.61
N PHE A 691 18.82 -17.09 30.51
CA PHE A 691 18.79 -16.00 29.54
C PHE A 691 18.17 -14.73 30.12
N TYR A 692 17.07 -14.84 30.88
CA TYR A 692 16.45 -13.70 31.55
C TYR A 692 17.42 -13.01 32.52
N GLU A 693 18.09 -13.75 33.40
CA GLU A 693 19.07 -13.17 34.33
C GLU A 693 20.27 -12.58 33.57
N THR A 694 20.70 -13.19 32.45
CA THR A 694 21.72 -12.62 31.56
C THR A 694 21.28 -11.25 31.00
N ILE A 695 20.08 -11.15 30.42
CA ILE A 695 19.56 -9.89 29.87
C ILE A 695 19.35 -8.84 30.96
N LYS A 696 18.76 -9.23 32.09
CA LYS A 696 18.53 -8.39 33.27
C LYS A 696 19.85 -7.80 33.80
N SER A 697 20.92 -8.60 33.86
CA SER A 697 22.25 -8.13 34.29
C SER A 697 22.83 -7.04 33.39
N LYS A 698 22.52 -7.06 32.08
CA LYS A 698 22.96 -6.07 31.09
C LYS A 698 22.15 -4.78 31.14
N VAL A 699 20.83 -4.85 31.35
CA VAL A 699 19.94 -3.67 31.24
C VAL A 699 19.75 -2.91 32.56
N THR A 700 19.81 -3.60 33.70
CA THR A 700 19.62 -2.96 35.03
C THR A 700 20.64 -1.85 35.32
N PRO A 701 21.95 -1.97 35.02
CA PRO A 701 22.95 -0.93 35.32
C PRO A 701 22.73 0.41 34.58
N VAL A 702 21.97 0.42 33.48
CA VAL A 702 21.64 1.63 32.71
C VAL A 702 20.22 2.16 32.98
N GLY A 703 19.61 1.70 34.07
CA GLY A 703 18.27 2.13 34.49
C GLY A 703 17.12 1.59 33.62
N ILE A 704 17.36 0.54 32.82
CA ILE A 704 16.32 -0.10 32.01
C ILE A 704 15.82 -1.34 32.75
N HIS A 705 14.50 -1.47 32.89
CA HIS A 705 13.85 -2.58 33.57
C HIS A 705 13.08 -3.47 32.58
N ILE A 706 12.95 -4.76 32.90
CA ILE A 706 12.11 -5.70 32.14
C ILE A 706 10.72 -5.68 32.78
N ALA A 707 9.72 -5.19 32.03
CA ALA A 707 8.35 -5.05 32.50
C ALA A 707 7.46 -6.28 32.19
N ASP A 708 7.78 -7.01 31.11
CA ASP A 708 7.00 -8.17 30.65
C ASP A 708 7.90 -9.15 29.88
N VAL A 709 7.59 -10.44 29.97
CA VAL A 709 8.25 -11.55 29.26
C VAL A 709 7.18 -12.54 28.80
N GLN A 710 7.11 -12.79 27.49
CA GLN A 710 6.11 -13.69 26.89
C GLN A 710 6.80 -14.84 26.14
N HIS A 711 6.52 -16.07 26.59
CA HIS A 711 7.02 -17.30 25.98
C HIS A 711 6.23 -17.65 24.72
N MET A 712 6.91 -17.79 23.57
CA MET A 712 6.31 -18.18 22.29
C MET A 712 7.07 -19.36 21.69
N GLN A 713 6.47 -20.06 20.73
CA GLN A 713 7.16 -21.14 20.03
C GLN A 713 8.43 -20.60 19.33
N TYR A 714 9.59 -21.14 19.69
CA TYR A 714 10.92 -20.77 19.19
C TYR A 714 11.34 -19.30 19.40
N HIS A 715 10.67 -18.53 20.26
CA HIS A 715 11.13 -17.20 20.64
C HIS A 715 10.53 -16.67 21.94
N GLU A 716 11.27 -15.80 22.60
CA GLU A 716 10.75 -14.97 23.70
C GLU A 716 10.36 -13.59 23.21
N VAL A 717 9.42 -12.92 23.88
CA VAL A 717 9.11 -11.50 23.70
C VAL A 717 9.35 -10.75 25.01
N TYR A 718 10.34 -9.86 25.05
CA TYR A 718 10.65 -9.04 26.22
C TYR A 718 10.16 -7.62 26.00
N THR A 719 9.62 -7.00 27.05
CA THR A 719 9.29 -5.57 27.10
C THR A 719 10.26 -4.87 28.06
N PHE A 720 11.10 -4.00 27.53
CA PHE A 720 12.00 -3.13 28.27
C PHE A 720 11.36 -1.75 28.46
N VAL A 721 11.52 -1.17 29.64
CA VAL A 721 11.02 0.18 29.97
C VAL A 721 12.07 1.01 30.70
N ARG A 722 12.06 2.31 30.42
CA ARG A 722 12.70 3.36 31.24
C ARG A 722 11.89 4.64 31.05
N ASP A 723 11.44 5.23 32.15
CA ASP A 723 10.51 6.37 32.15
C ASP A 723 9.25 6.07 31.29
N GLU A 724 8.86 6.98 30.40
CA GLU A 724 7.74 6.78 29.45
C GLU A 724 8.14 6.00 28.17
N LEU A 725 9.40 5.58 28.05
CA LEU A 725 9.91 4.90 26.85
C LEU A 725 9.89 3.38 27.02
N GLN A 726 9.35 2.71 26.01
CA GLN A 726 9.22 1.26 25.94
C GLN A 726 9.90 0.72 24.69
N ALA A 727 10.53 -0.44 24.79
CA ALA A 727 11.02 -1.23 23.67
C ALA A 727 10.63 -2.69 23.81
N VAL A 728 10.06 -3.27 22.75
CA VAL A 728 9.63 -4.67 22.75
C VAL A 728 10.47 -5.44 21.74
N TYR A 729 11.09 -6.54 22.17
CA TYR A 729 12.05 -7.32 21.38
C TYR A 729 11.66 -8.79 21.33
N ARG A 730 11.91 -9.43 20.18
CA ARG A 730 11.86 -10.88 20.01
C ARG A 730 13.25 -11.48 20.05
N PHE A 731 13.42 -12.54 20.84
CA PHE A 731 14.65 -13.33 20.96
C PHE A 731 14.38 -14.75 20.49
N TYR A 732 14.80 -15.07 19.26
CA TYR A 732 14.56 -16.37 18.65
C TYR A 732 15.59 -17.40 19.13
N TYR A 733 15.13 -18.60 19.45
CA TYR A 733 15.96 -19.73 19.83
C TYR A 733 15.62 -20.99 19.02
N ASN A 734 16.60 -21.86 18.82
CA ASN A 734 16.44 -23.09 18.04
C ASN A 734 16.08 -24.30 18.92
N GLY A 735 15.73 -25.44 18.30
CA GLY A 735 15.45 -26.70 18.99
C GLY A 735 16.63 -27.32 19.76
N LYS A 736 17.82 -26.70 19.72
CA LYS A 736 18.98 -27.04 20.58
C LYS A 736 19.13 -26.06 21.75
N LYS A 737 18.11 -25.24 22.04
CA LYS A 737 18.06 -24.23 23.12
C LYS A 737 19.13 -23.13 23.00
N GLN A 738 19.52 -22.80 21.76
CA GLN A 738 20.49 -21.73 21.48
C GLN A 738 19.77 -20.52 20.88
N PHE A 739 20.01 -19.34 21.45
CA PHE A 739 19.55 -18.06 20.90
C PHE A 739 20.29 -17.69 19.62
N GLY A 740 19.63 -16.98 18.72
CA GLY A 740 20.18 -16.56 17.44
C GLY A 740 19.67 -15.19 17.00
N LYS A 741 18.58 -15.16 16.24
CA LYS A 741 18.02 -13.90 15.72
C LYS A 741 17.41 -13.08 16.85
N VAL A 742 17.67 -11.78 16.85
CA VAL A 742 17.02 -10.79 17.71
C VAL A 742 16.36 -9.72 16.82
N SER A 743 15.17 -9.24 17.19
CA SER A 743 14.51 -8.17 16.42
C SER A 743 13.47 -7.37 17.22
N PRO A 744 13.45 -6.02 17.13
CA PRO A 744 12.43 -5.19 17.77
C PRO A 744 11.06 -5.32 17.10
N ILE A 745 9.99 -5.27 17.90
CA ILE A 745 8.60 -5.12 17.46
C ILE A 745 8.30 -3.62 17.37
N LEU A 746 8.60 -3.02 16.22
CA LEU A 746 8.51 -1.57 15.99
C LEU A 746 7.10 -0.98 16.22
N THR A 747 6.04 -1.79 16.15
CA THR A 747 4.65 -1.35 16.44
C THR A 747 4.31 -1.29 17.93
N LYS A 748 5.15 -1.86 18.80
CA LYS A 748 5.02 -1.83 20.27
C LYS A 748 6.17 -1.07 20.96
N THR A 749 7.07 -0.46 20.18
CA THR A 749 8.27 0.21 20.67
C THR A 749 8.14 1.72 20.50
N THR A 750 8.29 2.48 21.58
CA THR A 750 8.22 3.95 21.63
C THR A 750 9.59 4.61 21.79
N GLY A 751 10.62 3.89 22.25
CA GLY A 751 11.99 4.40 22.40
C GLY A 751 13.05 3.29 22.58
N LEU A 752 14.20 3.64 23.16
CA LEU A 752 15.27 2.72 23.66
C LEU A 752 15.94 1.75 22.65
N ILE A 753 15.57 1.73 21.37
CA ILE A 753 16.10 0.79 20.36
C ILE A 753 17.63 0.81 20.26
N GLU A 754 18.25 1.98 20.15
CA GLU A 754 19.70 2.08 19.94
C GLU A 754 20.50 1.64 21.17
N GLU A 755 20.01 1.98 22.36
CA GLU A 755 20.62 1.58 23.64
C GLU A 755 20.52 0.06 23.84
N ILE A 756 19.33 -0.52 23.63
CA ILE A 756 19.13 -1.98 23.78
C ILE A 756 19.93 -2.74 22.72
N ASN A 757 19.99 -2.28 21.47
CA ASN A 757 20.86 -2.87 20.44
C ASN A 757 22.37 -2.78 20.78
N THR A 758 22.78 -1.89 21.68
CA THR A 758 24.18 -1.76 22.13
C THR A 758 24.49 -2.68 23.32
N LEU A 759 23.47 -3.04 24.10
CA LEU A 759 23.60 -3.87 25.31
C LEU A 759 23.46 -5.36 25.02
N LEU A 760 22.65 -5.74 24.03
CA LEU A 760 22.35 -7.13 23.65
C LEU A 760 23.51 -7.81 22.93
#